data_AF-A0A8K0FW95-F1
#
_entry.id   AF-A0A8K0FW95-F1
#
_cell.length_a   1.000
_cell.length_b   1.000
_cell.length_c   1.000
_cell.angle_alpha   90.00
_cell.angle_beta   90.00
_cell.angle_gamma   90.00
#
_symmetry.space_group_name_H-M   'P 1'
#
loop_
_entity.id
_entity.type
_entity.pdbx_description
1 polymer ?
#
loop_
_entity_poly.entity_id
_entity_poly.type
_entity_poly.pdbx_seq_one_letter_code
_entity_poly.pdbx_strand_id
1 'polypeptide(L)'
;MSGEVNRNQFVLPHDQPVVSLDVSAAFTQLTTMERLYAYNLSQAAWTGGLITLLQTSPESGAIFVLLHKLFNAQSPNKFRAAALAYGFSEGEINALYIYAAGVFTNAGNYKGFGDTKFVPGVEPSRLEQMLKLSPIWSELQAIWYWFNLKERLYDLREGHTCLGFPPHGCTTYFSANCGPVDSERVQKWLKKQNLEGYNTRCFKSEISNGQIEYEIRLASEECGDLIHDEEGKYVYRLVKGDYAPLLGKVITALEHALPYANQTEALMLQCYMKSFRTGSINEHKKGSKLWIQNRSPPIETYIGFIETYRDPAGVRGEFEGFVAAVNRPMSEKFSALVKNAEKLLGHLPWPKGFEKDHFLRPDFTSLDVITFAGSGIPAGINIPNYDDIRQTEGFKNVSLGNVIPASYQYTQTPFLSPHDAKLLRRWRVPAFELQVGLHELLGHGSGKLLRKDTDGTYNFSASLLNPITGEPISNCYFPGDTYDSRFGAMSSPYEECRAEAVGLYLSLDPNVLAIFGHKGKQAEDVSYVNWLSLVWAGAGRSLEMWEPGRGWLQAHAQARFVLTRVLMQAGVVKVIRSGKDDLHISLTRESIQGAGRNAISHFLLQMQIYKSTGDVEAAQNLFMHLSEVVEPWLSWRHIILAHKQPRNMLIQPNIVQMHGNVILRTYESSIEGLVHSWIERFTEPEPLYSAIIQLARADLHHFT
;
A
#
# COMPACT_ATOMS: atom_id res chain seq x y z
N MET A 1 -8.24 15.28 32.39
CA MET A 1 -8.47 13.86 32.75
C MET A 1 -7.75 13.03 31.72
N SER A 2 -6.52 12.58 32.02
CA SER A 2 -5.76 11.68 31.16
C SER A 2 -6.46 10.32 31.18
N GLY A 3 -7.25 10.02 30.14
CA GLY A 3 -7.83 8.70 29.98
C GLY A 3 -6.70 7.67 29.93
N GLU A 4 -6.77 6.67 30.81
CA GLU A 4 -5.82 5.57 30.83
C GLU A 4 -5.83 4.89 29.44
N VAL A 5 -4.66 4.83 28.78
CA VAL A 5 -4.56 4.27 27.43
C VAL A 5 -4.91 2.79 27.51
N ASN A 6 -6.00 2.39 26.84
CA ASN A 6 -6.43 0.99 26.83
C ASN A 6 -5.45 0.15 26.00
N ARG A 7 -4.52 -0.54 26.70
CA ARG A 7 -3.49 -1.40 26.10
C ARG A 7 -4.04 -2.41 25.10
N ASN A 8 -5.27 -2.91 25.29
CA ASN A 8 -5.84 -3.92 24.40
C ASN A 8 -6.04 -3.41 22.96
N GLN A 9 -6.08 -2.08 22.74
CA GLN A 9 -6.13 -1.50 21.39
C GLN A 9 -4.79 -1.59 20.64
N PHE A 10 -3.69 -1.78 21.39
CA PHE A 10 -2.32 -1.86 20.89
C PHE A 10 -1.79 -3.30 20.88
N VAL A 11 -2.60 -4.29 21.23
CA VAL A 11 -2.22 -5.71 21.15
C VAL A 11 -2.84 -6.34 19.91
N LEU A 12 -2.05 -7.11 19.17
CA LEU A 12 -2.57 -7.92 18.06
C LEU A 12 -3.37 -9.10 18.64
N PRO A 13 -4.59 -9.36 18.15
CA PRO A 13 -5.50 -10.30 18.79
C PRO A 13 -5.05 -11.76 18.60
N HIS A 14 -5.48 -12.67 19.48
CA HIS A 14 -5.09 -14.08 19.43
C HIS A 14 -5.60 -14.82 18.18
N ASP A 15 -6.69 -14.36 17.59
CA ASP A 15 -7.30 -14.87 16.37
C ASP A 15 -6.80 -14.12 15.12
N GLN A 16 -5.64 -13.45 15.21
CA GLN A 16 -5.01 -12.73 14.11
C GLN A 16 -4.94 -13.62 12.84
N PRO A 17 -5.66 -13.26 11.77
CA PRO A 17 -5.72 -14.09 10.57
C PRO A 17 -4.38 -14.08 9.84
N VAL A 18 -3.96 -15.27 9.40
CA VAL A 18 -2.72 -15.48 8.64
C VAL A 18 -3.06 -16.21 7.34
N VAL A 19 -2.53 -15.72 6.22
CA VAL A 19 -2.85 -16.23 4.89
C VAL A 19 -1.58 -16.34 4.07
N SER A 20 -1.37 -17.49 3.42
CA SER A 20 -0.23 -17.67 2.50
C SER A 20 -0.55 -17.08 1.12
N LEU A 21 0.38 -16.32 0.55
CA LEU A 21 0.32 -15.90 -0.85
C LEU A 21 0.62 -17.08 -1.75
N ASP A 22 -0.31 -17.42 -2.64
CA ASP A 22 -0.09 -18.44 -3.66
C ASP A 22 0.46 -17.80 -4.95
N VAL A 23 1.61 -18.27 -5.39
CA VAL A 23 2.25 -17.88 -6.66
C VAL A 23 2.63 -19.11 -7.49
N SER A 24 2.17 -20.29 -7.09
CA SER A 24 2.65 -21.57 -7.62
C SER A 24 2.35 -21.71 -9.12
N ALA A 25 1.16 -21.28 -9.54
CA ALA A 25 0.74 -21.35 -10.94
C ALA A 25 1.57 -20.44 -11.86
N ALA A 26 1.91 -19.21 -11.41
CA ALA A 26 2.76 -18.30 -12.16
C ALA A 26 4.23 -18.76 -12.13
N PHE A 27 4.73 -19.18 -10.97
CA PHE A 27 6.12 -19.59 -10.78
C PHE A 27 6.51 -20.84 -11.58
N THR A 28 5.61 -21.82 -11.68
CA THR A 28 5.86 -23.06 -12.44
C THR A 28 6.05 -22.81 -13.93
N GLN A 29 5.46 -21.74 -14.47
CA GLN A 29 5.59 -21.34 -15.87
C GLN A 29 6.92 -20.62 -16.18
N LEU A 30 7.69 -20.24 -15.16
CA LEU A 30 8.97 -19.58 -15.34
C LEU A 30 10.05 -20.56 -15.81
N THR A 31 10.89 -20.10 -16.71
CA THR A 31 12.13 -20.77 -17.11
C THR A 31 13.16 -20.77 -15.97
N THR A 32 14.19 -21.62 -16.07
CA THR A 32 15.27 -21.65 -15.07
C THR A 32 15.96 -20.30 -14.92
N MET A 33 16.18 -19.56 -16.01
CA MET A 33 16.82 -18.25 -15.99
C MET A 33 15.94 -17.20 -15.31
N GLU A 34 14.64 -17.19 -15.61
CA GLU A 34 13.68 -16.29 -14.95
C GLU A 34 13.58 -16.58 -13.44
N ARG A 35 13.64 -17.85 -13.02
CA ARG A 35 13.66 -18.20 -11.60
C ARG A 35 14.95 -17.75 -10.90
N LEU A 36 16.10 -17.86 -11.56
CA LEU A 36 17.38 -17.36 -11.04
C LEU A 36 17.39 -15.83 -10.96
N TYR A 37 16.81 -15.15 -11.95
CA TYR A 37 16.60 -13.71 -11.91
C TYR A 37 15.72 -13.31 -10.71
N ALA A 38 14.54 -13.92 -10.58
CA ALA A 38 13.60 -13.68 -9.49
C ALA A 38 14.20 -13.98 -8.10
N TYR A 39 15.03 -15.03 -7.98
CA TYR A 39 15.75 -15.36 -6.76
C TYR A 39 16.67 -14.22 -6.32
N ASN A 40 17.56 -13.76 -7.19
CA ASN A 40 18.54 -12.72 -6.85
C ASN A 40 17.86 -11.36 -6.57
N LEU A 41 16.83 -11.01 -7.34
CA LEU A 41 16.00 -9.83 -7.06
C LEU A 41 15.28 -9.94 -5.72
N SER A 42 14.78 -11.13 -5.36
CA SER A 42 14.13 -11.35 -4.06
C SER A 42 15.12 -11.18 -2.90
N GLN A 43 16.37 -11.63 -3.06
CA GLN A 43 17.42 -11.39 -2.06
C GLN A 43 17.70 -9.89 -1.89
N ALA A 44 17.76 -9.14 -2.99
CA ALA A 44 17.93 -7.68 -2.95
C ALA A 44 16.75 -6.99 -2.25
N ALA A 45 15.52 -7.35 -2.61
CA ALA A 45 14.31 -6.81 -2.00
C ALA A 45 14.26 -7.10 -0.49
N TRP A 46 14.42 -8.36 -0.07
CA TRP A 46 14.37 -8.73 1.35
C TRP A 46 15.46 -8.07 2.19
N THR A 47 16.67 -7.96 1.65
CA THR A 47 17.77 -7.27 2.33
C THR A 47 17.48 -5.78 2.48
N GLY A 48 16.98 -5.15 1.41
CA GLY A 48 16.64 -3.73 1.43
C GLY A 48 15.44 -3.42 2.32
N GLY A 49 14.44 -4.30 2.40
CA GLY A 49 13.30 -4.15 3.31
C GLY A 49 13.67 -4.16 4.80
N LEU A 50 14.89 -4.60 5.17
CA LEU A 50 15.39 -4.45 6.54
C LEU A 50 15.73 -2.99 6.88
N ILE A 51 15.94 -2.11 5.88
CA ILE A 51 16.11 -0.66 6.08
C ILE A 51 14.84 -0.07 6.70
N THR A 52 13.66 -0.58 6.34
CA THR A 52 12.37 -0.14 6.85
C THR A 52 12.26 -0.25 8.38
N LEU A 53 12.99 -1.20 9.00
CA LEU A 53 13.09 -1.31 10.46
C LEU A 53 13.69 -0.03 11.06
N LEU A 54 14.73 0.52 10.43
CA LEU A 54 15.42 1.74 10.86
C LEU A 54 14.62 3.00 10.50
N GLN A 55 13.69 2.92 9.54
CA GLN A 55 12.76 3.99 9.15
C GLN A 55 11.46 4.01 9.99
N THR A 56 11.20 2.96 10.78
CA THR A 56 9.95 2.84 11.56
C THR A 56 10.06 3.41 12.97
N SER A 57 10.97 2.88 13.79
CA SER A 57 11.15 3.33 15.18
C SER A 57 12.57 3.03 15.67
N PRO A 58 13.08 3.76 16.69
CA PRO A 58 14.44 3.53 17.18
C PRO A 58 14.68 2.10 17.68
N GLU A 59 13.64 1.43 18.19
CA GLU A 59 13.72 0.06 18.70
C GLU A 59 13.41 -1.04 17.67
N SER A 60 12.79 -0.73 16.53
CA SER A 60 12.30 -1.75 15.57
C SER A 60 13.40 -2.68 15.07
N GLY A 61 14.56 -2.14 14.71
CA GLY A 61 15.72 -2.95 14.28
C GLY A 61 16.19 -3.92 15.36
N ALA A 62 16.31 -3.46 16.61
CA ALA A 62 16.72 -4.29 17.73
C ALA A 62 15.70 -5.38 18.06
N ILE A 63 14.40 -5.06 17.98
CA ILE A 63 13.31 -6.03 18.19
C ILE A 63 13.34 -7.13 17.12
N PHE A 64 13.50 -6.76 15.84
CA PHE A 64 13.61 -7.74 14.76
C PHE A 64 14.79 -8.69 14.99
N VAL A 65 15.98 -8.15 15.29
CA VAL A 65 17.17 -8.99 15.53
C VAL A 65 16.96 -9.90 16.73
N LEU A 66 16.41 -9.39 17.84
CA LEU A 66 16.10 -10.19 19.02
C LEU A 66 15.19 -11.39 18.70
N LEU A 67 14.06 -11.13 18.01
CA LEU A 67 13.05 -12.15 17.71
C LEU A 67 13.51 -13.13 16.63
N HIS A 68 14.13 -12.63 15.57
CA HIS A 68 14.63 -13.50 14.51
C HIS A 68 15.79 -14.37 15.02
N LYS A 69 16.71 -13.82 15.82
CA LYS A 69 17.83 -14.59 16.38
C LYS A 69 17.35 -15.64 17.39
N LEU A 70 16.34 -15.32 18.20
CA LEU A 70 15.66 -16.27 19.08
C LEU A 70 15.16 -17.51 18.31
N PHE A 71 14.36 -17.30 17.27
CA PHE A 71 13.74 -18.41 16.54
C PHE A 71 14.69 -19.10 15.53
N ASN A 72 15.77 -18.43 15.13
CA ASN A 72 16.83 -19.06 14.35
C ASN A 72 17.68 -20.02 15.19
N ALA A 73 17.93 -19.69 16.47
CA ALA A 73 18.69 -20.54 17.38
C ALA A 73 17.90 -21.77 17.87
N GLN A 74 16.58 -21.64 17.99
CA GLN A 74 15.70 -22.74 18.39
C GLN A 74 14.39 -22.65 17.63
N SER A 75 13.99 -23.76 16.97
CA SER A 75 12.74 -23.78 16.22
C SER A 75 11.54 -23.41 17.10
N PRO A 76 10.50 -22.75 16.56
CA PRO A 76 9.31 -22.37 17.33
C PRO A 76 8.75 -23.53 18.15
N ASN A 77 8.60 -24.71 17.57
CA ASN A 77 8.09 -25.89 18.29
C ASN A 77 8.93 -26.29 19.51
N LYS A 78 10.27 -26.20 19.41
CA LYS A 78 11.16 -26.51 20.55
C LYS A 78 11.08 -25.42 21.63
N PHE A 79 11.00 -24.14 21.22
CA PHE A 79 10.84 -23.03 22.16
C PHE A 79 9.49 -23.11 22.89
N ARG A 80 8.40 -23.41 22.17
CA ARG A 80 7.07 -23.66 22.76
C ARG A 80 7.13 -24.76 23.81
N ALA A 81 7.72 -25.90 23.49
CA ALA A 81 7.84 -27.02 24.44
C ALA A 81 8.60 -26.61 25.71
N ALA A 82 9.70 -25.85 25.58
CA ALA A 82 10.45 -25.34 26.72
C ALA A 82 9.63 -24.34 27.56
N ALA A 83 8.88 -23.44 26.91
CA ALA A 83 8.02 -22.47 27.58
C ALA A 83 6.87 -23.12 28.35
N LEU A 84 6.20 -24.12 27.75
CA LEU A 84 5.16 -24.89 28.43
C LEU A 84 5.72 -25.65 29.64
N ALA A 85 6.88 -26.29 29.50
CA ALA A 85 7.54 -27.00 30.59
C ALA A 85 7.93 -26.08 31.76
N TYR A 86 8.24 -24.81 31.48
CA TYR A 86 8.54 -23.80 32.50
C TYR A 86 7.27 -23.25 33.19
N GLY A 87 6.08 -23.41 32.59
CA GLY A 87 4.81 -22.95 33.15
C GLY A 87 4.22 -21.69 32.50
N PHE A 88 4.61 -21.36 31.26
CA PHE A 88 3.88 -20.37 30.45
C PHE A 88 2.59 -20.98 29.88
N SER A 89 1.54 -20.19 29.80
CA SER A 89 0.29 -20.61 29.13
C SER A 89 0.41 -20.58 27.61
N GLU A 90 -0.41 -21.37 26.92
CA GLU A 90 -0.52 -21.32 25.45
C GLU A 90 -0.84 -19.91 24.94
N GLY A 91 -1.68 -19.16 25.66
CA GLY A 91 -2.01 -17.78 25.31
C GLY A 91 -0.79 -16.87 25.29
N GLU A 92 0.08 -16.96 26.30
CA GLU A 92 1.29 -16.13 26.35
C GLU A 92 2.30 -16.49 25.27
N ILE A 93 2.48 -17.77 25.00
CA ILE A 93 3.37 -18.24 23.94
C ILE A 93 2.86 -17.76 22.58
N ASN A 94 1.55 -17.92 22.32
CA ASN A 94 0.91 -17.43 21.11
C ASN A 94 1.03 -15.91 20.97
N ALA A 95 0.87 -15.15 22.06
CA ALA A 95 1.04 -13.69 22.04
C ALA A 95 2.46 -13.28 21.63
N LEU A 96 3.52 -14.00 22.05
CA LEU A 96 4.88 -13.76 21.57
C LEU A 96 5.00 -14.03 20.06
N TYR A 97 4.40 -15.13 19.58
CA TYR A 97 4.55 -15.52 18.18
C TYR A 97 3.78 -14.58 17.26
N ILE A 98 2.58 -14.16 17.66
CA ILE A 98 1.78 -13.14 16.98
C ILE A 98 2.52 -11.80 16.98
N TYR A 99 3.14 -11.42 18.09
CA TYR A 99 3.96 -10.21 18.15
C TYR A 99 5.14 -10.27 17.17
N ALA A 100 5.87 -11.40 17.14
CA ALA A 100 6.98 -11.60 16.20
C ALA A 100 6.51 -11.59 14.75
N ALA A 101 5.43 -12.30 14.45
CA ALA A 101 4.80 -12.26 13.13
C ALA A 101 4.43 -10.84 12.72
N GLY A 102 3.84 -10.06 13.62
CA GLY A 102 3.52 -8.65 13.40
C GLY A 102 4.75 -7.80 13.11
N VAL A 103 5.83 -7.95 13.88
CA VAL A 103 7.10 -7.22 13.63
C VAL A 103 7.66 -7.56 12.26
N PHE A 104 7.65 -8.84 11.89
CA PHE A 104 8.15 -9.31 10.61
C PHE A 104 7.32 -8.78 9.44
N THR A 105 5.98 -8.83 9.50
CA THR A 105 5.13 -8.38 8.38
C THR A 105 5.05 -6.87 8.22
N ASN A 106 5.30 -6.10 9.27
CA ASN A 106 5.21 -4.63 9.24
C ASN A 106 6.59 -3.97 9.19
N ALA A 107 7.67 -4.76 9.13
CA ALA A 107 9.06 -4.29 9.25
C ALA A 107 9.25 -3.32 10.44
N GLY A 108 8.67 -3.66 11.60
CA GLY A 108 8.77 -2.84 12.82
C GLY A 108 7.57 -3.02 13.77
N ASN A 109 7.60 -2.32 14.91
CA ASN A 109 6.56 -2.40 15.95
C ASN A 109 5.40 -1.40 15.79
N TYR A 110 5.22 -0.85 14.58
CA TYR A 110 4.07 -0.02 14.20
C TYR A 110 3.41 -0.65 12.97
N LYS A 111 2.07 -0.62 12.92
CA LYS A 111 1.32 -1.18 11.79
C LYS A 111 1.69 -0.41 10.52
N GLY A 112 2.22 -1.09 9.49
CA GLY A 112 2.54 -0.49 8.19
C GLY A 112 1.32 0.07 7.46
N PHE A 113 0.12 -0.32 7.92
CA PHE A 113 -1.10 0.43 7.63
C PHE A 113 -1.77 0.95 8.90
N GLY A 114 -1.85 2.28 9.00
CA GLY A 114 -2.50 2.99 10.10
C GLY A 114 -1.52 3.50 11.17
N ASP A 115 -0.22 3.21 11.02
CA ASP A 115 0.89 3.81 11.76
C ASP A 115 0.74 3.82 13.28
N THR A 116 -0.04 2.88 13.81
CA THR A 116 -0.28 2.73 15.26
C THR A 116 0.69 1.71 15.81
N LYS A 117 1.27 1.98 16.98
CA LYS A 117 2.14 1.03 17.68
C LYS A 117 1.38 -0.25 17.97
N PHE A 118 2.08 -1.37 18.02
CA PHE A 118 1.57 -2.58 18.66
C PHE A 118 2.61 -3.16 19.62
N VAL A 119 2.12 -3.73 20.72
CA VAL A 119 2.93 -4.21 21.84
C VAL A 119 2.69 -5.70 22.07
N PRO A 120 3.63 -6.42 22.71
CA PRO A 120 3.40 -7.82 23.04
C PRO A 120 2.18 -8.00 23.96
N GLY A 121 1.37 -9.03 23.68
CA GLY A 121 0.24 -9.44 24.53
C GLY A 121 0.64 -10.19 25.81
N VAL A 122 1.89 -10.04 26.25
CA VAL A 122 2.48 -10.69 27.44
C VAL A 122 2.90 -9.61 28.43
N GLU A 123 2.86 -9.86 29.74
CA GLU A 123 3.40 -8.90 30.71
C GLU A 123 4.91 -8.69 30.54
N PRO A 124 5.46 -7.47 30.73
CA PRO A 124 6.87 -7.18 30.46
C PRO A 124 7.86 -8.09 31.20
N SER A 125 7.60 -8.39 32.48
CA SER A 125 8.44 -9.27 33.29
C SER A 125 8.37 -10.73 32.82
N ARG A 126 7.19 -11.18 32.38
CA ARG A 126 6.96 -12.54 31.89
C ARG A 126 7.56 -12.73 30.50
N LEU A 127 7.51 -11.72 29.64
CA LEU A 127 8.21 -11.75 28.35
C LEU A 127 9.72 -11.94 28.55
N GLU A 128 10.35 -11.16 29.43
CA GLU A 128 11.79 -11.31 29.72
C GLU A 128 12.12 -12.72 30.26
N GLN A 129 11.30 -13.26 31.17
CA GLN A 129 11.47 -14.62 31.67
C GLN A 129 11.35 -15.67 30.55
N MET A 130 10.42 -15.47 29.60
CA MET A 130 10.24 -16.37 28.47
C MET A 130 11.45 -16.34 27.53
N LEU A 131 11.98 -15.15 27.23
CA LEU A 131 13.18 -15.00 26.40
C LEU A 131 14.42 -15.66 27.03
N LYS A 132 14.52 -15.67 28.37
CA LYS A 132 15.59 -16.33 29.13
C LYS A 132 15.64 -17.86 28.96
N LEU A 133 14.57 -18.47 28.45
CA LEU A 133 14.55 -19.90 28.14
C LEU A 133 15.39 -20.24 26.89
N SER A 134 15.73 -19.23 26.08
CA SER A 134 16.57 -19.42 24.90
C SER A 134 17.97 -19.89 25.29
N PRO A 135 18.55 -20.89 24.58
CA PRO A 135 19.91 -21.34 24.82
C PRO A 135 20.96 -20.24 24.54
N ILE A 136 20.58 -19.19 23.81
CA ILE A 136 21.43 -18.04 23.46
C ILE A 136 21.03 -16.76 24.21
N TRP A 137 20.40 -16.88 25.38
CA TRP A 137 19.96 -15.70 26.14
C TRP A 137 21.09 -14.70 26.40
N SER A 138 22.33 -15.14 26.63
CA SER A 138 23.47 -14.23 26.82
C SER A 138 23.67 -13.24 25.65
N GLU A 139 23.42 -13.68 24.42
CA GLU A 139 23.49 -12.83 23.23
C GLU A 139 22.26 -11.92 23.11
N LEU A 140 21.07 -12.47 23.37
CA LEU A 140 19.80 -11.72 23.33
C LEU A 140 19.73 -10.64 24.42
N GLN A 141 20.32 -10.93 25.59
CA GLN A 141 20.35 -10.08 26.76
C GLN A 141 21.06 -8.75 26.48
N ALA A 142 22.13 -8.76 25.70
CA ALA A 142 22.84 -7.55 25.32
C ALA A 142 21.94 -6.61 24.51
N ILE A 143 21.23 -7.13 23.51
CA ILE A 143 20.26 -6.38 22.70
C ILE A 143 19.12 -5.85 23.58
N TRP A 144 18.58 -6.71 24.43
CA TRP A 144 17.48 -6.38 25.35
C TRP A 144 17.79 -5.17 26.24
N TYR A 145 19.00 -5.12 26.83
CA TYR A 145 19.37 -4.03 27.72
C TYR A 145 19.94 -2.80 27.01
N TRP A 146 20.76 -2.94 25.95
CA TRP A 146 21.31 -1.78 25.23
C TRP A 146 20.24 -0.85 24.68
N PHE A 147 19.13 -1.41 24.22
CA PHE A 147 18.01 -0.64 23.68
C PHE A 147 16.89 -0.38 24.69
N ASN A 148 17.06 -0.80 25.95
CA ASN A 148 16.04 -0.71 26.99
C ASN A 148 14.67 -1.25 26.50
N LEU A 149 14.68 -2.42 25.85
CA LEU A 149 13.51 -2.94 25.15
C LEU A 149 12.35 -3.22 26.10
N LYS A 150 12.63 -3.58 27.36
CA LYS A 150 11.60 -3.81 28.38
C LYS A 150 10.69 -2.59 28.57
N GLU A 151 11.22 -1.39 28.51
CA GLU A 151 10.44 -0.15 28.64
C GLU A 151 9.89 0.28 27.26
N ARG A 152 10.76 0.36 26.24
CA ARG A 152 10.37 0.87 24.91
C ARG A 152 9.25 0.05 24.26
N LEU A 153 9.24 -1.27 24.42
CA LEU A 153 8.20 -2.15 23.85
C LEU A 153 6.80 -1.79 24.35
N TYR A 154 6.68 -1.37 25.62
CA TYR A 154 5.40 -1.15 26.30
C TYR A 154 5.08 0.33 26.51
N ASP A 155 5.93 1.23 26.01
CA ASP A 155 5.69 2.66 26.10
C ASP A 155 4.52 3.07 25.19
N LEU A 156 3.39 3.38 25.83
CA LEU A 156 2.15 3.87 25.22
C LEU A 156 1.83 5.30 25.66
N ARG A 157 2.84 6.06 26.11
CA ARG A 157 2.67 7.49 26.39
C ARG A 157 2.42 8.26 25.09
N GLU A 158 1.87 9.47 25.22
CA GLU A 158 1.72 10.40 24.09
C GLU A 158 3.08 10.57 23.37
N GLY A 159 3.05 10.59 22.03
CA GLY A 159 4.26 10.59 21.22
C GLY A 159 4.77 9.21 20.83
N HIS A 160 4.31 8.13 21.45
CA HIS A 160 4.76 6.77 21.15
C HIS A 160 3.64 5.84 20.65
N THR A 161 2.39 6.28 20.60
CA THR A 161 1.26 5.46 20.18
C THR A 161 1.08 5.41 18.66
N CYS A 162 1.65 6.35 17.93
CA CYS A 162 1.59 6.42 16.47
C CYS A 162 2.83 7.08 15.86
N LEU A 163 3.04 6.87 14.56
CA LEU A 163 4.05 7.63 13.82
C LEU A 163 3.60 9.08 13.59
N GLY A 164 4.55 10.01 13.63
CA GLY A 164 4.27 11.44 13.53
C GLY A 164 5.45 12.30 13.97
N PHE A 165 5.30 13.63 13.87
CA PHE A 165 6.24 14.54 14.53
C PHE A 165 6.01 14.55 16.05
N PRO A 166 7.09 14.66 16.85
CA PRO A 166 6.99 14.99 18.27
C PRO A 166 6.23 16.32 18.51
N PRO A 167 5.53 16.47 19.66
CA PRO A 167 5.42 15.52 20.76
C PRO A 167 4.30 14.47 20.58
N HIS A 168 3.51 14.54 19.50
CA HIS A 168 2.29 13.73 19.35
C HIS A 168 2.51 12.39 18.63
N GLY A 169 3.65 12.21 17.95
CA GLY A 169 4.05 10.94 17.36
C GLY A 169 5.56 10.73 17.36
N CYS A 170 5.98 9.56 16.88
CA CYS A 170 7.37 9.15 16.75
C CYS A 170 7.78 9.04 15.27
N THR A 171 9.01 9.39 14.93
CA THR A 171 9.56 9.17 13.60
C THR A 171 11.06 8.94 13.70
N THR A 172 11.63 8.18 12.78
CA THR A 172 13.08 8.07 12.61
C THR A 172 13.58 8.68 11.31
N TYR A 173 12.71 9.28 10.49
CA TYR A 173 13.10 10.13 9.36
C TYR A 173 13.74 11.45 9.83
N PHE A 174 13.38 11.87 11.04
CA PHE A 174 13.91 13.04 11.72
C PHE A 174 14.37 12.69 13.14
N SER A 175 15.39 13.36 13.67
CA SER A 175 15.73 13.27 15.11
C SER A 175 14.57 13.76 16.00
N ALA A 176 14.50 13.28 17.24
CA ALA A 176 13.36 13.52 18.14
C ALA A 176 13.14 14.99 18.53
N ASN A 177 14.12 15.85 18.30
CA ASN A 177 14.03 17.29 18.53
C ASN A 177 13.51 18.06 17.29
N CYS A 178 13.24 17.41 16.16
CA CYS A 178 12.71 18.05 14.95
C CYS A 178 11.18 18.12 14.94
N GLY A 179 10.65 19.24 14.43
CA GLY A 179 9.22 19.41 14.16
C GLY A 179 8.92 19.88 12.73
N PRO A 180 7.64 20.21 12.42
CA PRO A 180 7.24 20.65 11.08
C PRO A 180 8.06 21.83 10.54
N VAL A 181 8.40 22.80 11.40
CA VAL A 181 9.23 23.97 11.03
C VAL A 181 10.64 23.58 10.59
N ASP A 182 11.23 22.55 11.21
CA ASP A 182 12.53 22.03 10.82
C ASP A 182 12.45 21.32 9.47
N SER A 183 11.41 20.50 9.27
CA SER A 183 11.14 19.83 7.99
C SER A 183 10.99 20.83 6.85
N GLU A 184 10.16 21.87 7.01
CA GLU A 184 9.99 22.91 6.00
C GLU A 184 11.30 23.63 5.65
N ARG A 185 12.14 23.87 6.66
CA ARG A 185 13.44 24.53 6.49
C ARG A 185 14.39 23.67 5.67
N VAL A 186 14.54 22.40 6.05
CA VAL A 186 15.37 21.45 5.30
C VAL A 186 14.82 21.24 3.89
N GLN A 187 13.50 21.19 3.71
CA GLN A 187 12.89 21.06 2.40
C GLN A 187 13.17 22.26 1.49
N LYS A 188 13.10 23.48 2.04
CA LYS A 188 13.46 24.70 1.30
C LYS A 188 14.94 24.67 0.90
N TRP A 189 15.82 24.20 1.78
CA TRP A 189 17.23 24.06 1.49
C TRP A 189 17.50 23.02 0.39
N LEU A 190 16.95 21.81 0.50
CA LEU A 190 17.05 20.77 -0.53
C LEU A 190 16.60 21.27 -1.90
N LYS A 191 15.49 22.03 -1.95
CA LYS A 191 15.00 22.65 -3.18
C LYS A 191 15.99 23.64 -3.79
N LYS A 192 16.67 24.47 -2.97
CA LYS A 192 17.73 25.38 -3.47
C LYS A 192 18.91 24.61 -4.07
N GLN A 193 19.23 23.44 -3.51
CA GLN A 193 20.28 22.55 -4.00
C GLN A 193 19.84 21.67 -5.20
N ASN A 194 18.59 21.79 -5.66
CA ASN A 194 17.98 20.91 -6.67
C ASN A 194 18.04 19.42 -6.29
N LEU A 195 17.80 19.11 -5.02
CA LEU A 195 17.78 17.75 -4.48
C LEU A 195 16.35 17.34 -4.08
N GLU A 196 16.00 16.09 -4.39
CA GLU A 196 14.76 15.45 -3.94
C GLU A 196 15.01 14.68 -2.63
N GLY A 197 14.02 14.69 -1.73
CA GLY A 197 14.17 14.14 -0.37
C GLY A 197 13.92 12.64 -0.23
N TYR A 198 13.57 11.92 -1.29
CA TYR A 198 13.14 10.51 -1.25
C TYR A 198 14.07 9.60 -0.45
N ASN A 199 15.39 9.68 -0.65
CA ASN A 199 16.37 8.82 0.03
C ASN A 199 17.13 9.54 1.15
N THR A 200 16.46 10.48 1.85
CA THR A 200 17.10 11.28 2.91
C THR A 200 16.52 11.05 4.31
N ARG A 201 17.34 11.27 5.33
CA ARG A 201 16.92 11.53 6.72
C ARG A 201 17.55 12.82 7.25
N CYS A 202 17.01 13.39 8.32
CA CYS A 202 17.50 14.64 8.89
C CYS A 202 17.70 14.57 10.41
N PHE A 203 18.89 14.95 10.86
CA PHE A 203 19.24 15.00 12.28
C PHE A 203 19.62 16.43 12.67
N LYS A 204 19.02 16.92 13.75
CA LYS A 204 19.26 18.27 14.26
C LYS A 204 20.12 18.22 15.52
N SER A 205 21.18 19.01 15.52
CA SER A 205 22.08 19.22 16.65
C SER A 205 22.27 20.72 16.89
N GLU A 206 22.62 21.09 18.13
CA GLU A 206 23.13 22.42 18.43
C GLU A 206 24.66 22.31 18.50
N ILE A 207 25.36 23.14 17.71
CA ILE A 207 26.82 23.13 17.62
C ILE A 207 27.42 24.35 18.35
N SER A 208 28.75 24.38 18.48
CA SER A 208 29.47 25.48 19.13
C SER A 208 29.04 26.84 18.55
N ASN A 209 28.85 27.84 19.42
CA ASN A 209 28.35 29.19 19.11
C ASN A 209 26.82 29.33 18.96
N GLY A 210 26.03 28.32 19.35
CA GLY A 210 24.57 28.40 19.34
C GLY A 210 23.93 28.30 17.95
N GLN A 211 24.70 27.83 16.97
CA GLN A 211 24.20 27.50 15.64
C GLN A 211 23.46 26.16 15.70
N ILE A 212 22.43 26.03 14.85
CA ILE A 212 21.66 24.80 14.69
C ILE A 212 22.16 24.12 13.42
N GLU A 213 22.69 22.91 13.55
CA GLU A 213 23.09 22.08 12.42
C GLU A 213 21.96 21.11 12.05
N TYR A 214 21.70 21.00 10.74
CA TYR A 214 20.89 19.97 10.12
C TYR A 214 21.81 19.06 9.31
N GLU A 215 22.10 17.88 9.86
CA GLU A 215 22.76 16.80 9.14
C GLU A 215 21.71 16.05 8.31
N ILE A 216 21.83 16.16 6.99
CA ILE A 216 20.93 15.51 6.02
C ILE A 216 21.69 14.32 5.44
N ARG A 217 21.25 13.11 5.78
CA ARG A 217 21.91 11.88 5.33
C ARG A 217 21.23 11.32 4.10
N LEU A 218 22.00 11.09 3.04
CA LEU A 218 21.61 10.32 1.86
C LEU A 218 21.86 8.83 2.14
N ALA A 219 20.88 8.02 1.76
CA ALA A 219 21.03 6.58 1.73
C ALA A 219 21.97 6.15 0.61
N SER A 220 23.13 5.59 0.98
CA SER A 220 24.14 5.12 0.05
C SER A 220 25.12 4.12 0.68
N GLU A 221 25.72 3.25 -0.13
CA GLU A 221 26.85 2.41 0.27
C GLU A 221 28.12 3.25 0.52
N GLU A 222 28.42 4.21 -0.36
CA GLU A 222 29.52 5.15 -0.16
C GLU A 222 29.23 6.05 1.05
N CYS A 223 30.26 6.40 1.80
CA CYS A 223 30.19 7.32 2.93
C CYS A 223 31.00 8.60 2.63
N GLY A 224 30.58 9.74 3.16
CA GLY A 224 31.36 10.98 3.11
C GLY A 224 30.51 12.26 3.08
N ASP A 225 31.14 13.38 3.40
CA ASP A 225 30.53 14.71 3.31
C ASP A 225 30.43 15.17 1.85
N LEU A 226 29.32 15.83 1.50
CA LEU A 226 29.10 16.38 0.15
C LEU A 226 28.98 17.89 0.14
N ILE A 227 28.11 18.42 1.00
CA ILE A 227 27.81 19.85 1.04
C ILE A 227 27.86 20.29 2.50
N HIS A 228 28.53 21.41 2.72
CA HIS A 228 28.47 22.16 3.96
C HIS A 228 28.07 23.58 3.60
N ASP A 229 26.92 24.03 4.10
CA ASP A 229 26.32 25.32 3.76
C ASP A 229 25.84 26.04 5.02
N GLU A 230 26.00 27.36 5.08
CA GLU A 230 25.66 28.17 6.25
C GLU A 230 24.68 29.29 5.86
N GLU A 231 23.48 29.27 6.46
CA GLU A 231 22.46 30.31 6.29
C GLU A 231 22.14 30.97 7.64
N GLY A 232 22.93 31.98 8.01
CA GLY A 232 22.77 32.71 9.26
C GLY A 232 23.10 31.84 10.47
N LYS A 233 22.09 31.51 11.29
CA LYS A 233 22.27 30.63 12.46
C LYS A 233 22.16 29.13 12.16
N TYR A 234 21.89 28.77 10.91
CA TYR A 234 21.66 27.38 10.51
C TYR A 234 22.82 26.88 9.66
N VAL A 235 23.29 25.67 9.96
CA VAL A 235 24.28 24.94 9.17
C VAL A 235 23.60 23.73 8.55
N TYR A 236 23.80 23.48 7.27
CA TYR A 236 23.29 22.30 6.57
C TYR A 236 24.47 21.45 6.12
N ARG A 237 24.50 20.20 6.58
CA ARG A 237 25.54 19.23 6.22
C ARG A 237 24.90 18.07 5.48
N LEU A 238 25.09 18.00 4.16
CA LEU A 238 24.65 16.87 3.35
C LEU A 238 25.74 15.80 3.34
N VAL A 239 25.39 14.60 3.78
CA VAL A 239 26.33 13.48 3.90
C VAL A 239 25.77 12.23 3.23
N LYS A 240 26.68 11.34 2.83
CA LYS A 240 26.40 10.01 2.32
C LYS A 240 26.62 8.95 3.41
N GLY A 241 26.02 7.78 3.23
CA GLY A 241 26.34 6.58 4.01
C GLY A 241 25.20 6.08 4.89
N ASP A 242 23.99 6.65 4.77
CA ASP A 242 22.85 6.10 5.50
C ASP A 242 22.56 4.68 5.00
N TYR A 243 22.40 3.75 5.94
CA TYR A 243 22.17 2.32 5.69
C TYR A 243 23.26 1.59 4.87
N ALA A 244 24.47 2.16 4.76
CA ALA A 244 25.56 1.65 3.91
C ALA A 244 25.78 0.13 3.92
N PRO A 245 25.90 -0.57 5.07
CA PRO A 245 26.16 -2.02 5.07
C PRO A 245 24.98 -2.85 4.53
N LEU A 246 23.75 -2.36 4.62
CA LEU A 246 22.58 -3.03 4.04
C LEU A 246 22.51 -2.77 2.53
N LEU A 247 22.73 -1.52 2.10
CA LEU A 247 22.73 -1.16 0.68
C LEU A 247 23.83 -1.86 -0.11
N GLY A 248 25.02 -2.06 0.46
CA GLY A 248 26.08 -2.86 -0.19
C GLY A 248 25.64 -4.31 -0.46
N LYS A 249 24.87 -4.91 0.45
CA LYS A 249 24.29 -6.25 0.25
C LYS A 249 23.16 -6.25 -0.78
N VAL A 250 22.33 -5.21 -0.82
CA VAL A 250 21.33 -5.02 -1.88
C VAL A 250 22.03 -4.95 -3.25
N ILE A 251 23.07 -4.14 -3.37
CA ILE A 251 23.84 -4.00 -4.61
C ILE A 251 24.44 -5.34 -5.03
N THR A 252 25.07 -6.08 -4.11
CA THR A 252 25.64 -7.42 -4.40
C THR A 252 24.57 -8.38 -4.95
N ALA A 253 23.36 -8.38 -4.38
CA ALA A 253 22.27 -9.22 -4.86
C ALA A 253 21.77 -8.79 -6.25
N LEU A 254 21.72 -7.49 -6.54
CA LEU A 254 21.39 -6.98 -7.88
C LEU A 254 22.49 -7.32 -8.91
N GLU A 255 23.77 -7.28 -8.52
CA GLU A 255 24.90 -7.69 -9.37
C GLU A 255 24.76 -9.17 -9.77
N HIS A 256 24.36 -10.04 -8.84
CA HIS A 256 24.08 -11.45 -9.12
C HIS A 256 22.85 -11.69 -10.01
N ALA A 257 21.94 -10.72 -10.15
CA ALA A 257 20.80 -10.82 -11.06
C ALA A 257 21.18 -10.52 -12.52
N LEU A 258 22.25 -9.75 -12.77
CA LEU A 258 22.66 -9.31 -14.12
C LEU A 258 22.85 -10.43 -15.15
N PRO A 259 23.45 -11.60 -14.83
CA PRO A 259 23.64 -12.67 -15.81
C PRO A 259 22.34 -13.26 -16.36
N TYR A 260 21.21 -13.02 -15.70
CA TYR A 260 19.89 -13.54 -16.05
C TYR A 260 18.96 -12.47 -16.63
N ALA A 261 19.43 -11.22 -16.70
CA ALA A 261 18.67 -10.07 -17.16
C ALA A 261 18.78 -9.91 -18.69
N ASN A 262 17.71 -9.44 -19.33
CA ASN A 262 17.78 -8.93 -20.69
C ASN A 262 18.56 -7.59 -20.74
N GLN A 263 18.81 -7.03 -21.93
CA GLN A 263 19.59 -5.80 -22.06
C GLN A 263 18.99 -4.60 -21.30
N THR A 264 17.68 -4.38 -21.41
CA THR A 264 16.98 -3.28 -20.72
C THR A 264 16.98 -3.49 -19.21
N GLU A 265 16.73 -4.72 -18.77
CA GLU A 265 16.79 -5.12 -17.36
C GLU A 265 18.21 -4.93 -16.77
N ALA A 266 19.26 -5.32 -17.50
CA ALA A 266 20.63 -5.12 -17.05
C ALA A 266 20.96 -3.64 -16.88
N LEU A 267 20.52 -2.80 -17.83
CA LEU A 267 20.73 -1.35 -17.76
C LEU A 267 19.95 -0.71 -16.60
N MET A 268 18.68 -1.07 -16.38
CA MET A 268 17.91 -0.52 -15.26
C MET A 268 18.53 -0.94 -13.91
N LEU A 269 18.98 -2.20 -13.79
CA LEU A 269 19.64 -2.68 -12.57
C LEU A 269 20.97 -1.97 -12.33
N GLN A 270 21.77 -1.70 -13.37
CA GLN A 270 22.98 -0.89 -13.25
C GLN A 270 22.71 0.52 -12.74
N CYS A 271 21.63 1.16 -13.20
CA CYS A 271 21.18 2.44 -12.68
C CYS A 271 20.78 2.36 -11.20
N TYR A 272 20.02 1.35 -10.78
CA TYR A 272 19.63 1.16 -9.38
C TYR A 272 20.84 0.91 -8.48
N MET A 273 21.77 0.04 -8.89
CA MET A 273 23.00 -0.21 -8.15
C MET A 273 23.82 1.07 -8.00
N LYS A 274 23.95 1.88 -9.06
CA LYS A 274 24.65 3.17 -8.99
C LYS A 274 23.94 4.16 -8.07
N SER A 275 22.60 4.17 -8.08
CA SER A 275 21.81 4.96 -7.15
C SER A 275 22.08 4.55 -5.70
N PHE A 276 22.01 3.26 -5.37
CA PHE A 276 22.29 2.75 -4.03
C PHE A 276 23.75 2.90 -3.62
N ARG A 277 24.68 2.87 -4.57
CA ARG A 277 26.11 3.08 -4.29
C ARG A 277 26.39 4.53 -3.93
N THR A 278 25.83 5.46 -4.70
CA THR A 278 26.19 6.89 -4.65
C THR A 278 25.17 7.79 -3.97
N GLY A 279 23.97 7.29 -3.65
CA GLY A 279 22.85 8.08 -3.13
C GLY A 279 22.14 8.95 -4.17
N SER A 280 22.34 8.70 -5.47
CA SER A 280 21.78 9.54 -6.54
C SER A 280 20.35 9.17 -6.93
N ILE A 281 19.38 10.03 -6.61
CA ILE A 281 18.00 9.91 -7.14
C ILE A 281 17.96 10.02 -8.66
N ASN A 282 18.82 10.84 -9.27
CA ASN A 282 18.88 10.94 -10.74
C ASN A 282 19.25 9.62 -11.42
N GLU A 283 20.10 8.79 -10.80
CA GLU A 283 20.37 7.44 -11.31
C GLU A 283 19.18 6.51 -11.12
N HIS A 284 18.44 6.63 -10.00
CA HIS A 284 17.19 5.87 -9.81
C HIS A 284 16.13 6.25 -10.84
N LYS A 285 15.98 7.56 -11.13
CA LYS A 285 15.14 8.09 -12.21
C LYS A 285 15.51 7.49 -13.57
N LYS A 286 16.79 7.45 -13.93
CA LYS A 286 17.27 6.82 -15.18
C LYS A 286 16.87 5.33 -15.24
N GLY A 287 17.08 4.59 -14.16
CA GLY A 287 16.65 3.19 -14.06
C GLY A 287 15.13 3.05 -14.21
N SER A 288 14.37 3.95 -13.60
CA SER A 288 12.90 3.99 -13.70
C SER A 288 12.39 4.24 -15.12
N LYS A 289 13.09 5.09 -15.91
CA LYS A 289 12.77 5.28 -17.34
C LYS A 289 12.97 3.99 -18.14
N LEU A 290 14.10 3.31 -17.92
CA LEU A 290 14.38 2.02 -18.56
C LEU A 290 13.37 0.95 -18.14
N TRP A 291 12.95 0.96 -16.88
CA TRP A 291 11.92 0.07 -16.38
C TRP A 291 10.55 0.29 -17.05
N ILE A 292 10.14 1.55 -17.27
CA ILE A 292 8.91 1.86 -18.05
C ILE A 292 9.02 1.31 -19.48
N GLN A 293 10.21 1.40 -20.08
CA GLN A 293 10.49 0.90 -21.43
C GLN A 293 10.54 -0.64 -21.51
N ASN A 294 10.80 -1.33 -20.39
CA ASN A 294 10.75 -2.79 -20.30
C ASN A 294 9.29 -3.27 -20.28
N ARG A 295 8.69 -3.50 -21.45
CA ARG A 295 7.28 -3.91 -21.58
C ARG A 295 7.08 -5.41 -21.38
N SER A 296 6.09 -5.75 -20.57
CA SER A 296 5.62 -7.12 -20.32
C SER A 296 6.72 -8.15 -19.98
N PRO A 297 7.67 -7.87 -19.05
CA PRO A 297 8.67 -8.86 -18.67
C PRO A 297 8.01 -10.02 -17.92
N PRO A 298 8.50 -11.28 -18.06
CA PRO A 298 7.95 -12.43 -17.33
C PRO A 298 8.09 -12.29 -15.81
N ILE A 299 9.16 -11.61 -15.37
CA ILE A 299 9.40 -11.19 -13.99
C ILE A 299 9.40 -9.68 -13.96
N GLU A 300 8.44 -9.09 -13.27
CA GLU A 300 8.37 -7.65 -13.04
C GLU A 300 8.96 -7.33 -11.66
N THR A 301 9.71 -6.24 -11.58
CA THR A 301 10.36 -5.83 -10.33
C THR A 301 10.56 -4.32 -10.26
N TYR A 302 10.52 -3.77 -9.06
CA TYR A 302 10.95 -2.42 -8.75
C TYR A 302 11.52 -2.39 -7.32
N ILE A 303 12.48 -1.50 -7.06
CA ILE A 303 13.19 -1.45 -5.78
C ILE A 303 13.74 -0.03 -5.51
N GLY A 304 13.61 0.45 -4.28
CA GLY A 304 14.20 1.73 -3.84
C GLY A 304 13.41 2.40 -2.72
N PHE A 305 13.60 3.72 -2.57
CA PHE A 305 12.86 4.57 -1.64
C PHE A 305 11.67 5.18 -2.38
N ILE A 306 10.50 4.53 -2.33
CA ILE A 306 9.42 4.75 -3.33
C ILE A 306 8.27 5.58 -2.76
N GLU A 307 7.61 5.08 -1.72
CA GLU A 307 6.37 5.67 -1.20
C GLU A 307 6.64 6.55 0.01
N THR A 308 6.03 7.74 0.06
CA THR A 308 6.30 8.74 1.11
C THR A 308 5.25 8.77 2.23
N TYR A 309 4.37 7.75 2.29
CA TYR A 309 3.21 7.75 3.19
C TYR A 309 3.54 7.84 4.67
N ARG A 310 4.67 7.24 5.10
CA ARG A 310 5.04 7.11 6.53
C ARG A 310 6.01 8.19 7.01
N ASP A 311 6.52 9.03 6.11
CA ASP A 311 7.18 10.27 6.52
C ASP A 311 6.12 11.25 7.00
N PRO A 312 6.18 11.76 8.25
CA PRO A 312 5.22 12.76 8.71
C PRO A 312 5.23 14.07 7.90
N ALA A 313 6.28 14.33 7.10
CA ALA A 313 6.31 15.42 6.13
C ALA A 313 5.82 15.05 4.72
N GLY A 314 5.66 13.75 4.42
CA GLY A 314 5.21 13.26 3.12
C GLY A 314 6.23 13.38 1.99
N VAL A 315 7.54 13.49 2.29
CA VAL A 315 8.59 13.74 1.27
C VAL A 315 9.59 12.58 1.14
N ARG A 316 9.96 11.94 2.26
CA ARG A 316 10.96 10.88 2.30
C ARG A 316 10.30 9.55 2.02
N GLY A 317 10.93 8.76 1.15
CA GLY A 317 10.45 7.45 0.74
C GLY A 317 10.83 6.38 1.77
N GLU A 318 9.88 5.51 2.08
CA GLU A 318 10.17 4.22 2.70
C GLU A 318 10.87 3.31 1.68
N PHE A 319 11.83 2.50 2.13
CA PHE A 319 12.40 1.47 1.27
C PHE A 319 11.39 0.36 1.02
N GLU A 320 11.18 0.01 -0.24
CA GLU A 320 10.44 -1.18 -0.65
C GLU A 320 11.09 -1.85 -1.87
N GLY A 321 10.78 -3.14 -2.05
CA GLY A 321 11.17 -3.86 -3.26
C GLY A 321 10.24 -5.03 -3.51
N PHE A 322 9.80 -5.21 -4.75
CA PHE A 322 8.95 -6.33 -5.13
C PHE A 322 9.51 -7.11 -6.31
N VAL A 323 9.15 -8.39 -6.35
CA VAL A 323 9.36 -9.31 -7.46
C VAL A 323 8.05 -10.05 -7.68
N ALA A 324 7.52 -9.98 -8.89
CA ALA A 324 6.25 -10.61 -9.22
C ALA A 324 6.33 -11.30 -10.59
N ALA A 325 5.67 -12.45 -10.71
CA ALA A 325 5.57 -13.18 -11.97
C ALA A 325 4.29 -12.78 -12.69
N VAL A 326 4.36 -12.63 -14.02
CA VAL A 326 3.16 -12.34 -14.81
C VAL A 326 2.16 -13.49 -14.72
N ASN A 327 0.94 -13.17 -14.32
CA ASN A 327 -0.20 -14.08 -14.41
C ASN A 327 -0.71 -14.06 -15.86
N ARG A 328 -0.19 -14.99 -16.68
CA ARG A 328 -0.52 -15.06 -18.12
C ARG A 328 -2.02 -15.22 -18.37
N PRO A 329 -2.75 -16.14 -17.70
CA PRO A 329 -4.19 -16.28 -17.91
C PRO A 329 -5.00 -15.01 -17.63
N MET A 330 -4.68 -14.27 -16.56
CA MET A 330 -5.36 -13.01 -16.26
C MET A 330 -4.97 -11.89 -17.23
N SER A 331 -3.69 -11.80 -17.56
CA SER A 331 -3.17 -10.82 -18.53
C SER A 331 -3.76 -11.02 -19.93
N GLU A 332 -4.10 -12.26 -20.33
CA GLU A 332 -4.83 -12.56 -21.56
C GLU A 332 -6.26 -11.98 -21.54
N LYS A 333 -6.98 -12.10 -20.41
CA LYS A 333 -8.32 -11.50 -20.24
C LYS A 333 -8.26 -9.97 -20.35
N PHE A 334 -7.27 -9.36 -19.71
CA PHE A 334 -7.04 -7.92 -19.81
C PHE A 334 -6.66 -7.47 -21.22
N SER A 335 -5.81 -8.23 -21.91
CA SER A 335 -5.49 -7.98 -23.33
C SER A 335 -6.74 -8.06 -24.22
N ALA A 336 -7.62 -9.03 -23.97
CA ALA A 336 -8.90 -9.14 -24.65
C ALA A 336 -9.83 -7.96 -24.32
N LEU A 337 -9.84 -7.47 -23.08
CA LEU A 337 -10.59 -6.28 -22.69
C LEU A 337 -10.08 -5.02 -23.41
N VAL A 338 -8.76 -4.81 -23.45
CA VAL A 338 -8.10 -3.71 -24.20
C VAL A 338 -8.47 -3.76 -25.68
N LYS A 339 -8.46 -4.96 -26.28
CA LYS A 339 -8.86 -5.15 -27.70
C LYS A 339 -10.31 -4.74 -27.97
N ASN A 340 -11.19 -4.84 -26.97
CA ASN A 340 -12.61 -4.48 -27.08
C ASN A 340 -12.94 -3.10 -26.49
N ALA A 341 -11.96 -2.39 -25.93
CA ALA A 341 -12.19 -1.17 -25.15
C ALA A 341 -12.94 -0.09 -25.92
N GLU A 342 -12.54 0.22 -27.17
CA GLU A 342 -13.21 1.26 -27.98
C GLU A 342 -14.70 0.96 -28.21
N LYS A 343 -15.07 -0.31 -28.36
CA LYS A 343 -16.47 -0.72 -28.47
C LYS A 343 -17.21 -0.52 -27.14
N LEU A 344 -16.58 -0.91 -26.04
CA LEU A 344 -17.17 -0.84 -24.70
C LEU A 344 -17.30 0.61 -24.19
N LEU A 345 -16.40 1.52 -24.58
CA LEU A 345 -16.51 2.95 -24.30
C LEU A 345 -17.80 3.53 -24.90
N GLY A 346 -18.22 3.03 -26.08
CA GLY A 346 -19.49 3.41 -26.69
C GLY A 346 -20.74 2.99 -25.92
N HIS A 347 -20.62 2.13 -24.89
CA HIS A 347 -21.74 1.73 -24.03
C HIS A 347 -21.91 2.67 -22.82
N LEU A 348 -20.90 3.51 -22.52
CA LEU A 348 -20.94 4.43 -21.37
C LEU A 348 -22.00 5.52 -21.57
N PRO A 349 -22.58 6.06 -20.48
CA PRO A 349 -23.81 6.82 -20.55
C PRO A 349 -23.65 8.29 -20.98
N TRP A 350 -22.50 8.67 -21.55
CA TRP A 350 -22.24 10.03 -22.02
C TRP A 350 -22.03 10.08 -23.54
N PRO A 351 -22.32 11.23 -24.19
CA PRO A 351 -22.12 11.39 -25.63
C PRO A 351 -20.65 11.30 -26.04
N LYS A 352 -20.39 10.90 -27.30
CA LYS A 352 -19.04 10.77 -27.88
C LYS A 352 -18.17 12.03 -27.74
N GLY A 353 -18.76 13.23 -27.76
CA GLY A 353 -18.00 14.48 -27.60
C GLY A 353 -17.38 14.67 -26.21
N PHE A 354 -17.81 13.89 -25.22
CA PHE A 354 -17.26 13.83 -23.86
C PHE A 354 -16.31 12.64 -23.67
N GLU A 355 -16.01 11.89 -24.73
CA GLU A 355 -15.02 10.81 -24.74
C GLU A 355 -13.75 11.26 -25.47
N LYS A 356 -12.60 10.66 -25.13
CA LYS A 356 -11.32 10.96 -25.77
C LYS A 356 -11.39 10.65 -27.27
N ASP A 357 -10.74 11.48 -28.08
CA ASP A 357 -10.77 11.32 -29.54
C ASP A 357 -10.08 10.03 -30.01
N HIS A 358 -9.03 9.64 -29.28
CA HIS A 358 -8.28 8.40 -29.49
C HIS A 358 -8.12 7.66 -28.16
N PHE A 359 -8.46 6.37 -28.16
CA PHE A 359 -8.21 5.52 -27.01
C PHE A 359 -6.74 5.13 -26.95
N LEU A 360 -6.04 5.62 -25.93
CA LEU A 360 -4.68 5.18 -25.63
C LEU A 360 -4.76 3.79 -25.01
N ARG A 361 -4.24 2.77 -25.70
CA ARG A 361 -4.24 1.39 -25.21
C ARG A 361 -3.18 1.25 -24.10
N PRO A 362 -3.57 1.08 -22.82
CA PRO A 362 -2.59 0.90 -21.76
C PRO A 362 -2.02 -0.52 -21.79
N ASP A 363 -0.81 -0.66 -21.27
CA ASP A 363 -0.22 -1.95 -20.93
C ASP A 363 -0.78 -2.34 -19.54
N PHE A 364 -1.72 -3.30 -19.52
CA PHE A 364 -2.42 -3.70 -18.30
C PHE A 364 -2.10 -5.15 -17.96
N THR A 365 -1.31 -5.33 -16.89
CA THR A 365 -0.73 -6.62 -16.53
C THR A 365 -1.19 -7.03 -15.13
N SER A 366 -1.61 -8.29 -14.99
CA SER A 366 -1.84 -8.91 -13.69
C SER A 366 -0.58 -9.66 -13.26
N LEU A 367 -0.13 -9.41 -12.03
CA LEU A 367 1.07 -10.02 -11.49
C LEU A 367 0.75 -10.79 -10.22
N ASP A 368 1.38 -11.94 -10.04
CA ASP A 368 1.37 -12.68 -8.79
C ASP A 368 2.69 -12.40 -8.04
N VAL A 369 2.57 -11.81 -6.85
CA VAL A 369 3.69 -11.45 -5.99
C VAL A 369 4.42 -12.71 -5.53
N ILE A 370 5.73 -12.74 -5.78
CA ILE A 370 6.65 -13.70 -5.18
C ILE A 370 7.21 -13.10 -3.88
N THR A 371 7.71 -11.86 -3.99
CA THR A 371 8.36 -11.10 -2.92
C THR A 371 7.83 -9.67 -2.94
N PHE A 372 7.50 -9.13 -1.78
CA PHE A 372 7.23 -7.71 -1.54
C PHE A 372 7.80 -7.37 -0.16
N ALA A 373 8.98 -6.79 -0.14
CA ALA A 373 9.68 -6.40 1.07
C ALA A 373 9.40 -4.93 1.40
N GLY A 374 9.10 -4.65 2.67
CA GLY A 374 8.70 -3.32 3.15
C GLY A 374 7.73 -3.45 4.33
N SER A 375 6.99 -2.38 4.63
CA SER A 375 6.05 -2.35 5.76
C SER A 375 4.66 -2.93 5.46
N GLY A 376 4.36 -3.24 4.20
CA GLY A 376 3.06 -3.79 3.79
C GLY A 376 3.07 -4.25 2.34
N ILE A 377 2.03 -5.01 1.97
CA ILE A 377 1.82 -5.48 0.59
C ILE A 377 0.55 -4.81 0.07
N PRO A 378 0.62 -3.96 -0.97
CA PRO A 378 -0.55 -3.34 -1.57
C PRO A 378 -1.33 -4.34 -2.45
N ALA A 379 -2.56 -4.00 -2.82
CA ALA A 379 -3.34 -4.78 -3.79
C ALA A 379 -3.03 -4.39 -5.26
N GLY A 380 -2.39 -3.24 -5.46
CA GLY A 380 -1.98 -2.71 -6.75
C GLY A 380 -1.03 -1.53 -6.56
N ILE A 381 -0.28 -1.19 -7.59
CA ILE A 381 0.73 -0.12 -7.58
C ILE A 381 0.68 0.69 -8.88
N ASN A 382 1.01 1.98 -8.78
CA ASN A 382 1.08 2.92 -9.89
C ASN A 382 2.38 3.73 -9.78
N ILE A 383 3.42 3.30 -10.49
CA ILE A 383 4.79 3.78 -10.32
C ILE A 383 5.47 4.05 -11.68
N PRO A 384 6.54 4.86 -11.75
CA PRO A 384 7.21 5.55 -10.63
C PRO A 384 6.45 6.79 -10.12
N ASN A 385 6.88 7.29 -8.95
CA ASN A 385 6.33 8.50 -8.30
C ASN A 385 6.99 9.82 -8.78
N TYR A 386 7.83 9.75 -9.81
CA TYR A 386 8.53 10.91 -10.37
C TYR A 386 7.66 11.61 -11.42
N ASP A 387 7.04 12.74 -11.08
CA ASP A 387 6.11 13.46 -11.97
C ASP A 387 6.71 13.83 -13.32
N ASP A 388 7.98 14.23 -13.36
CA ASP A 388 8.70 14.55 -14.59
C ASP A 388 8.78 13.33 -15.53
N ILE A 389 8.98 12.13 -14.97
CA ILE A 389 8.98 10.88 -15.72
C ILE A 389 7.56 10.48 -16.14
N ARG A 390 6.58 10.60 -15.24
CA ARG A 390 5.18 10.26 -15.52
C ARG A 390 4.63 11.06 -16.70
N GLN A 391 5.02 12.33 -16.80
CA GLN A 391 4.59 13.23 -17.88
C GLN A 391 5.31 12.99 -19.21
N THR A 392 6.59 12.62 -19.17
CA THR A 392 7.44 12.53 -20.38
C THR A 392 7.60 11.12 -20.94
N GLU A 393 7.61 10.09 -20.08
CA GLU A 393 7.88 8.69 -20.44
C GLU A 393 6.66 7.78 -20.16
N GLY A 394 5.89 8.10 -19.12
CA GLY A 394 4.71 7.35 -18.68
C GLY A 394 4.90 6.65 -17.33
N PHE A 395 4.04 5.67 -17.04
CA PHE A 395 4.02 4.89 -15.80
C PHE A 395 3.47 3.48 -16.08
N LYS A 396 3.60 2.56 -15.12
CA LYS A 396 2.93 1.24 -15.18
C LYS A 396 1.90 1.14 -14.06
N ASN A 397 0.74 0.58 -14.41
CA ASN A 397 -0.29 0.17 -13.46
C ASN A 397 -0.25 -1.34 -13.30
N VAL A 398 -0.21 -1.80 -12.06
CA VAL A 398 -0.06 -3.21 -11.75
C VAL A 398 -1.15 -3.61 -10.77
N SER A 399 -1.86 -4.70 -11.09
CA SER A 399 -2.76 -5.38 -10.16
C SER A 399 -2.07 -6.62 -9.60
N LEU A 400 -2.03 -6.74 -8.27
CA LEU A 400 -1.38 -7.85 -7.57
C LEU A 400 -2.40 -8.97 -7.31
N GLY A 401 -2.52 -9.85 -8.31
CA GLY A 401 -3.59 -10.84 -8.49
C GLY A 401 -3.71 -11.85 -7.36
N ASN A 402 -2.61 -12.22 -6.71
CA ASN A 402 -2.61 -13.15 -5.58
C ASN A 402 -2.74 -12.48 -4.19
N VAL A 403 -2.50 -11.17 -4.08
CA VAL A 403 -2.66 -10.42 -2.82
C VAL A 403 -4.14 -10.15 -2.54
N ILE A 404 -4.92 -9.87 -3.59
CA ILE A 404 -6.36 -9.65 -3.54
C ILE A 404 -7.12 -10.83 -2.89
N PRO A 405 -7.04 -12.06 -3.41
CA PRO A 405 -7.73 -13.21 -2.82
C PRO A 405 -7.24 -13.48 -1.39
N ALA A 406 -5.94 -13.33 -1.14
CA ALA A 406 -5.38 -13.50 0.19
C ALA A 406 -5.92 -12.49 1.21
N SER A 407 -6.16 -11.24 0.78
CA SER A 407 -6.75 -10.18 1.60
C SER A 407 -8.22 -10.43 1.97
N TYR A 408 -8.92 -11.28 1.21
CA TYR A 408 -10.32 -11.63 1.46
C TYR A 408 -10.50 -12.95 2.20
N GLN A 409 -9.46 -13.78 2.26
CA GLN A 409 -9.49 -15.03 3.00
C GLN A 409 -9.76 -14.75 4.48
N TYR A 410 -10.66 -15.53 5.09
CA TYR A 410 -11.16 -15.34 6.46
C TYR A 410 -11.93 -14.04 6.75
N THR A 411 -12.10 -13.13 5.78
CA THR A 411 -12.92 -11.94 5.98
C THR A 411 -14.36 -12.36 6.30
N GLN A 412 -14.81 -12.01 7.50
CA GLN A 412 -16.22 -12.10 7.85
C GLN A 412 -16.98 -10.95 7.18
N THR A 413 -18.24 -11.20 6.86
CA THR A 413 -19.12 -10.25 6.20
C THR A 413 -20.30 -9.93 7.11
N PRO A 414 -20.07 -9.17 8.21
CA PRO A 414 -21.15 -8.70 9.07
C PRO A 414 -22.20 -7.96 8.24
N PHE A 415 -23.42 -7.90 8.78
CA PHE A 415 -24.57 -7.20 8.20
C PHE A 415 -25.21 -7.86 6.97
N LEU A 416 -24.62 -8.91 6.40
CA LEU A 416 -25.21 -9.64 5.26
C LEU A 416 -26.07 -10.82 5.72
N SER A 417 -27.05 -11.19 4.89
CA SER A 417 -27.76 -12.45 5.06
C SER A 417 -26.80 -13.65 4.89
N PRO A 418 -27.07 -14.83 5.51
CA PRO A 418 -26.26 -16.02 5.30
C PRO A 418 -26.14 -16.44 3.82
N HIS A 419 -27.18 -16.16 3.02
CA HIS A 419 -27.19 -16.41 1.58
C HIS A 419 -26.18 -15.52 0.85
N ASP A 420 -26.25 -14.20 1.10
CA ASP A 420 -25.38 -13.21 0.45
C ASP A 420 -23.94 -13.33 0.91
N ALA A 421 -23.71 -13.61 2.20
CA ALA A 421 -22.39 -13.91 2.73
C ALA A 421 -21.75 -15.12 2.03
N LYS A 422 -22.54 -16.17 1.72
CA LYS A 422 -22.06 -17.35 0.98
C LYS A 422 -21.74 -17.03 -0.48
N LEU A 423 -22.58 -16.24 -1.15
CA LEU A 423 -22.34 -15.81 -2.53
C LEU A 423 -21.10 -14.94 -2.62
N LEU A 424 -21.00 -13.92 -1.74
CA LEU A 424 -19.86 -13.03 -1.67
C LEU A 424 -18.58 -13.84 -1.43
N ARG A 425 -18.54 -14.72 -0.43
CA ARG A 425 -17.36 -15.57 -0.18
C ARG A 425 -16.93 -16.38 -1.42
N ARG A 426 -17.88 -16.88 -2.21
CA ARG A 426 -17.60 -17.72 -3.38
C ARG A 426 -17.12 -16.92 -4.59
N TRP A 427 -17.71 -15.75 -4.86
CA TRP A 427 -17.52 -15.05 -6.13
C TRP A 427 -16.81 -13.69 -6.01
N ARG A 428 -16.43 -13.27 -4.80
CA ARG A 428 -15.78 -11.96 -4.58
C ARG A 428 -14.51 -11.78 -5.38
N VAL A 429 -13.66 -12.81 -5.49
CA VAL A 429 -12.41 -12.70 -6.24
C VAL A 429 -12.68 -12.50 -7.75
N PRO A 430 -13.46 -13.36 -8.43
CA PRO A 430 -13.85 -13.11 -9.82
C PRO A 430 -14.57 -11.77 -10.04
N ALA A 431 -15.44 -11.37 -9.11
CA ALA A 431 -16.13 -10.08 -9.18
C ALA A 431 -15.15 -8.90 -9.03
N PHE A 432 -14.14 -9.03 -8.18
CA PHE A 432 -13.11 -8.01 -8.00
C PHE A 432 -12.19 -7.91 -9.21
N GLU A 433 -11.77 -9.04 -9.81
CA GLU A 433 -10.98 -9.04 -11.05
C GLU A 433 -11.71 -8.35 -12.20
N LEU A 434 -13.02 -8.62 -12.34
CA LEU A 434 -13.91 -7.93 -13.26
C LEU A 434 -13.97 -6.43 -12.96
N GLN A 435 -14.20 -6.05 -11.70
CA GLN A 435 -14.32 -4.66 -11.28
C GLN A 435 -13.02 -3.89 -11.53
N VAL A 436 -11.87 -4.42 -11.13
CA VAL A 436 -10.55 -3.79 -11.32
C VAL A 436 -10.25 -3.61 -12.79
N GLY A 437 -10.45 -4.65 -13.61
CA GLY A 437 -10.21 -4.52 -15.05
C GLY A 437 -11.06 -3.43 -15.69
N LEU A 438 -12.32 -3.28 -15.28
CA LEU A 438 -13.19 -2.21 -15.77
C LEU A 438 -12.85 -0.85 -15.17
N HIS A 439 -12.56 -0.77 -13.88
CA HIS A 439 -12.24 0.44 -13.14
C HIS A 439 -10.97 1.11 -13.68
N GLU A 440 -9.88 0.34 -13.82
CA GLU A 440 -8.60 0.85 -14.30
C GLU A 440 -8.65 1.22 -15.79
N LEU A 441 -9.16 0.31 -16.63
CA LEU A 441 -9.10 0.47 -18.08
C LEU A 441 -10.19 1.39 -18.63
N LEU A 442 -11.43 1.20 -18.20
CA LEU A 442 -12.60 1.88 -18.77
C LEU A 442 -13.19 2.91 -17.81
N GLY A 443 -12.87 2.85 -16.52
CA GLY A 443 -13.10 3.92 -15.57
C GLY A 443 -12.10 5.04 -15.83
N HIS A 444 -10.88 4.95 -15.27
CA HIS A 444 -9.86 6.00 -15.42
C HIS A 444 -9.44 6.25 -16.88
N GLY A 445 -9.43 5.22 -17.72
CA GLY A 445 -9.08 5.34 -19.12
C GLY A 445 -10.10 6.11 -19.99
N SER A 446 -11.33 6.33 -19.52
CA SER A 446 -12.38 7.01 -20.26
C SER A 446 -12.56 8.49 -19.91
N GLY A 447 -13.32 9.20 -20.73
CA GLY A 447 -13.77 10.56 -20.49
C GLY A 447 -12.75 11.62 -20.91
N LYS A 448 -13.23 12.69 -21.52
CA LYS A 448 -12.44 13.82 -22.02
C LYS A 448 -12.59 15.03 -21.12
N LEU A 449 -11.48 15.69 -20.80
CA LEU A 449 -11.52 17.06 -20.25
C LEU A 449 -11.66 18.04 -21.42
N LEU A 450 -12.73 18.83 -21.41
CA LEU A 450 -12.95 19.89 -22.39
C LEU A 450 -12.08 21.07 -22.01
N ARG A 451 -11.23 21.55 -22.91
CA ARG A 451 -10.29 22.62 -22.62
C ARG A 451 -10.13 23.62 -23.75
N LYS A 452 -9.71 24.81 -23.38
CA LYS A 452 -9.16 25.83 -24.27
C LYS A 452 -7.65 25.72 -24.27
N ASP A 453 -7.07 25.51 -25.45
CA ASP A 453 -5.62 25.43 -25.64
C ASP A 453 -4.98 26.83 -25.62
N THR A 454 -3.65 26.89 -25.51
CA THR A 454 -2.89 28.16 -25.36
C THR A 454 -3.03 29.10 -26.55
N ASP A 455 -3.33 28.56 -27.73
CA ASP A 455 -3.59 29.33 -28.96
C ASP A 455 -5.03 29.87 -29.04
N GLY A 456 -5.85 29.58 -28.03
CA GLY A 456 -7.22 30.04 -27.93
C GLY A 456 -8.25 29.11 -28.60
N THR A 457 -7.82 28.02 -29.23
CA THR A 457 -8.71 27.00 -29.79
C THR A 457 -9.28 26.09 -28.70
N TYR A 458 -10.39 25.40 -29.00
CA TYR A 458 -10.98 24.42 -28.08
C TYR A 458 -10.71 23.01 -28.60
N ASN A 459 -10.43 22.07 -27.69
CA ASN A 459 -10.26 20.67 -28.05
C ASN A 459 -11.60 19.94 -28.29
N PHE A 460 -12.71 20.67 -28.44
CA PHE A 460 -14.05 20.12 -28.64
C PHE A 460 -14.85 20.94 -29.65
N SER A 461 -15.87 20.32 -30.24
CA SER A 461 -16.71 20.98 -31.26
C SER A 461 -17.55 22.10 -30.66
N ALA A 462 -17.64 23.24 -31.36
CA ALA A 462 -18.57 24.32 -31.01
C ALA A 462 -20.05 23.90 -31.04
N SER A 463 -20.38 22.79 -31.74
CA SER A 463 -21.72 22.20 -31.76
C SER A 463 -21.99 21.18 -30.64
N LEU A 464 -21.01 20.94 -29.75
CA LEU A 464 -21.21 20.04 -28.62
C LEU A 464 -22.16 20.67 -27.60
N LEU A 465 -23.22 19.95 -27.27
CA LEU A 465 -24.20 20.35 -26.26
C LEU A 465 -23.95 19.61 -24.95
N ASN A 466 -24.18 20.28 -23.83
CA ASN A 466 -24.23 19.67 -22.52
C ASN A 466 -25.50 18.81 -22.43
N PRO A 467 -25.41 17.48 -22.25
CA PRO A 467 -26.57 16.60 -22.26
C PRO A 467 -27.46 16.73 -21.02
N ILE A 468 -27.02 17.42 -19.97
CA ILE A 468 -27.80 17.69 -18.76
C ILE A 468 -28.70 18.91 -18.96
N THR A 469 -28.18 19.96 -19.60
CA THR A 469 -28.88 21.25 -19.75
C THR A 469 -29.50 21.44 -21.14
N GLY A 470 -29.00 20.75 -22.16
CA GLY A 470 -29.34 20.97 -23.56
C GLY A 470 -28.63 22.16 -24.21
N GLU A 471 -27.82 22.89 -23.46
CA GLU A 471 -27.19 24.15 -23.88
C GLU A 471 -25.75 23.93 -24.40
N PRO A 472 -25.20 24.88 -25.17
CA PRO A 472 -23.77 24.89 -25.53
C PRO A 472 -22.86 24.83 -24.29
N ILE A 473 -21.66 24.28 -24.47
CA ILE A 473 -20.67 24.20 -23.38
C ILE A 473 -20.27 25.61 -22.93
N SER A 474 -20.60 25.94 -21.68
CA SER A 474 -20.34 27.25 -21.07
C SER A 474 -19.09 27.29 -20.19
N ASN A 475 -18.57 26.13 -19.77
CA ASN A 475 -17.40 26.02 -18.90
C ASN A 475 -16.43 24.94 -19.42
N CYS A 476 -15.14 25.17 -19.24
CA CYS A 476 -14.06 24.27 -19.63
C CYS A 476 -12.77 24.58 -18.86
N TYR A 477 -11.75 23.74 -19.03
CA TYR A 477 -10.42 23.97 -18.49
C TYR A 477 -9.65 25.00 -19.34
N PHE A 478 -8.92 25.91 -18.70
CA PHE A 478 -8.09 26.91 -19.36
C PHE A 478 -6.60 26.52 -19.33
N PRO A 479 -5.73 27.18 -20.11
CA PRO A 479 -4.30 26.89 -20.08
C PRO A 479 -3.72 26.99 -18.66
N GLY A 480 -3.08 25.91 -18.21
CA GLY A 480 -2.53 25.78 -16.85
C GLY A 480 -3.44 25.07 -15.85
N ASP A 481 -4.72 24.87 -16.18
CA ASP A 481 -5.61 24.06 -15.34
C ASP A 481 -5.34 22.56 -15.51
N THR A 482 -5.47 21.83 -14.41
CA THR A 482 -5.56 20.37 -14.38
C THR A 482 -6.84 19.95 -13.67
N TYR A 483 -7.20 18.67 -13.78
CA TYR A 483 -8.30 18.11 -13.01
C TYR A 483 -8.12 18.37 -11.51
N ASP A 484 -6.94 18.08 -10.99
CA ASP A 484 -6.62 18.24 -9.58
C ASP A 484 -6.57 19.72 -9.14
N SER A 485 -6.05 20.62 -9.97
CA SER A 485 -6.02 22.05 -9.63
C SER A 485 -7.43 22.64 -9.53
N ARG A 486 -8.39 22.12 -10.31
CA ARG A 486 -9.80 22.56 -10.27
C ARG A 486 -10.58 21.90 -9.14
N PHE A 487 -10.47 20.58 -8.97
CA PHE A 487 -11.29 19.83 -8.01
C PHE A 487 -10.70 19.81 -6.59
N GLY A 488 -9.42 20.16 -6.43
CA GLY A 488 -8.73 20.21 -5.14
C GLY A 488 -8.83 18.88 -4.39
N ALA A 489 -9.09 18.94 -3.08
CA ALA A 489 -9.20 17.75 -2.22
C ALA A 489 -10.31 16.76 -2.64
N MET A 490 -11.28 17.19 -3.46
CA MET A 490 -12.34 16.32 -3.97
C MET A 490 -11.89 15.49 -5.17
N SER A 491 -10.77 15.82 -5.83
CA SER A 491 -10.37 15.21 -7.11
C SER A 491 -10.25 13.69 -7.00
N SER A 492 -9.47 13.18 -6.05
CA SER A 492 -9.29 11.73 -5.87
C SER A 492 -10.61 11.01 -5.54
N PRO A 493 -11.35 11.32 -4.45
CA PRO A 493 -12.57 10.57 -4.12
C PRO A 493 -13.66 10.66 -5.20
N TYR A 494 -13.74 11.78 -5.93
CA TYR A 494 -14.67 11.93 -7.04
C TYR A 494 -14.29 11.05 -8.24
N GLU A 495 -13.01 11.05 -8.63
CA GLU A 495 -12.55 10.23 -9.75
C GLU A 495 -12.64 8.73 -9.45
N GLU A 496 -12.32 8.31 -8.23
CA GLU A 496 -12.49 6.93 -7.77
C GLU A 496 -13.96 6.49 -7.84
N CYS A 497 -14.87 7.36 -7.41
CA CYS A 497 -16.30 7.11 -7.47
C CYS A 497 -16.80 6.95 -8.91
N ARG A 498 -16.30 7.78 -9.83
CA ARG A 498 -16.61 7.66 -11.26
C ARG A 498 -16.09 6.34 -11.83
N ALA A 499 -14.86 5.95 -11.53
CA ALA A 499 -14.26 4.71 -12.02
C ALA A 499 -14.94 3.45 -11.45
N GLU A 500 -15.25 3.43 -10.14
CA GLU A 500 -16.05 2.36 -9.50
C GLU A 500 -17.46 2.25 -10.14
N ALA A 501 -18.12 3.39 -10.43
CA ALA A 501 -19.41 3.42 -11.10
C ALA A 501 -19.36 2.87 -12.54
N VAL A 502 -18.31 3.16 -13.31
CA VAL A 502 -18.08 2.53 -14.62
C VAL A 502 -17.98 1.02 -14.49
N GLY A 503 -17.20 0.54 -13.51
CA GLY A 503 -17.07 -0.89 -13.23
C GLY A 503 -18.40 -1.56 -12.94
N LEU A 504 -19.22 -0.97 -12.06
CA LEU A 504 -20.58 -1.45 -11.78
C LEU A 504 -21.44 -1.48 -13.05
N TYR A 505 -21.46 -0.39 -13.80
CA TYR A 505 -22.31 -0.22 -14.98
C TYR A 505 -21.97 -1.23 -16.09
N LEU A 506 -20.68 -1.39 -16.41
CA LEU A 506 -20.20 -2.32 -17.44
C LEU A 506 -20.15 -3.77 -16.98
N SER A 507 -20.13 -4.05 -15.67
CA SER A 507 -20.19 -5.43 -15.14
C SER A 507 -21.52 -6.15 -15.43
N LEU A 508 -22.51 -5.42 -15.95
CA LEU A 508 -23.79 -5.96 -16.40
C LEU A 508 -23.79 -6.35 -17.90
N ASP A 509 -22.73 -6.04 -18.65
CA ASP A 509 -22.61 -6.37 -20.07
C ASP A 509 -22.19 -7.85 -20.26
N PRO A 510 -23.01 -8.67 -20.96
CA PRO A 510 -22.67 -10.07 -21.21
C PRO A 510 -21.35 -10.27 -21.98
N ASN A 511 -20.96 -9.34 -22.85
CA ASN A 511 -19.69 -9.44 -23.59
C ASN A 511 -18.50 -9.25 -22.66
N VAL A 512 -18.61 -8.32 -21.70
CA VAL A 512 -17.59 -8.11 -20.68
C VAL A 512 -17.47 -9.35 -19.81
N LEU A 513 -18.58 -9.88 -19.30
CA LEU A 513 -18.58 -11.10 -18.48
C LEU A 513 -17.96 -12.29 -19.24
N ALA A 514 -18.23 -12.40 -20.55
CA ALA A 514 -17.65 -13.43 -21.40
C ALA A 514 -16.12 -13.27 -21.59
N ILE A 515 -15.59 -12.04 -21.68
CA ILE A 515 -14.14 -11.77 -21.72
C ILE A 515 -13.45 -12.32 -20.46
N PHE A 516 -14.08 -12.18 -19.29
CA PHE A 516 -13.56 -12.71 -18.03
C PHE A 516 -13.80 -14.21 -17.82
N GLY A 517 -14.48 -14.87 -18.77
CA GLY A 517 -14.75 -16.31 -18.76
C GLY A 517 -16.01 -16.71 -17.98
N HIS A 518 -16.93 -15.78 -17.72
CA HIS A 518 -18.17 -16.04 -17.00
C HIS A 518 -19.36 -16.15 -17.95
N LYS A 519 -20.16 -17.21 -17.81
CA LYS A 519 -21.35 -17.47 -18.63
C LYS A 519 -22.52 -17.97 -17.78
N GLY A 520 -23.75 -17.79 -18.29
CA GLY A 520 -24.98 -18.28 -17.66
C GLY A 520 -25.10 -17.86 -16.18
N LYS A 521 -25.48 -18.81 -15.32
CA LYS A 521 -25.71 -18.54 -13.89
C LYS A 521 -24.48 -17.99 -13.17
N GLN A 522 -23.28 -18.43 -13.55
CA GLN A 522 -22.05 -17.90 -12.98
C GLN A 522 -21.89 -16.41 -13.27
N ALA A 523 -22.19 -15.98 -14.51
CA ALA A 523 -22.10 -14.57 -14.88
C ALA A 523 -23.07 -13.70 -14.07
N GLU A 524 -24.30 -14.18 -13.86
CA GLU A 524 -25.29 -13.50 -13.01
C GLU A 524 -24.81 -13.37 -11.56
N ASP A 525 -24.20 -14.43 -11.00
CA ASP A 525 -23.73 -14.42 -9.62
C ASP A 525 -22.47 -13.57 -9.43
N VAL A 526 -21.53 -13.60 -10.37
CA VAL A 526 -20.35 -12.73 -10.36
C VAL A 526 -20.77 -11.26 -10.46
N SER A 527 -21.68 -10.94 -11.37
CA SER A 527 -22.21 -9.58 -11.51
C SER A 527 -22.97 -9.13 -10.26
N TYR A 528 -23.85 -9.97 -9.70
CA TYR A 528 -24.53 -9.67 -8.44
C TYR A 528 -23.54 -9.43 -7.29
N VAL A 529 -22.53 -10.30 -7.16
CA VAL A 529 -21.52 -10.19 -6.09
C VAL A 529 -20.64 -8.96 -6.28
N ASN A 530 -20.40 -8.50 -7.50
CA ASN A 530 -19.70 -7.24 -7.74
C ASN A 530 -20.44 -6.07 -7.08
N TRP A 531 -21.75 -5.96 -7.33
CA TRP A 531 -22.60 -4.93 -6.75
C TRP A 531 -22.74 -5.09 -5.23
N LEU A 532 -22.96 -6.32 -4.75
CA LEU A 532 -23.06 -6.62 -3.32
C LEU A 532 -21.77 -6.27 -2.56
N SER A 533 -20.60 -6.58 -3.13
CA SER A 533 -19.30 -6.29 -2.52
C SER A 533 -19.09 -4.79 -2.36
N LEU A 534 -19.45 -3.99 -3.37
CA LEU A 534 -19.38 -2.53 -3.30
C LEU A 534 -20.33 -1.97 -2.24
N VAL A 535 -21.58 -2.44 -2.21
CA VAL A 535 -22.60 -1.99 -1.24
C VAL A 535 -22.21 -2.37 0.18
N TRP A 536 -21.72 -3.59 0.39
CA TRP A 536 -21.24 -4.03 1.69
C TRP A 536 -20.01 -3.25 2.14
N ALA A 537 -19.07 -2.96 1.24
CA ALA A 537 -17.93 -2.10 1.56
C ALA A 537 -18.38 -0.67 1.91
N GLY A 538 -19.31 -0.09 1.15
CA GLY A 538 -19.82 1.26 1.36
C GLY A 538 -20.59 1.43 2.66
N ALA A 539 -21.58 0.58 2.92
CA ALA A 539 -22.43 0.68 4.12
C ALA A 539 -21.83 0.01 5.36
N GLY A 540 -21.10 -1.09 5.19
CA GLY A 540 -20.62 -1.93 6.28
C GLY A 540 -19.18 -1.66 6.71
N ARG A 541 -18.40 -0.91 5.93
CA ARG A 541 -16.96 -0.71 6.21
C ARG A 541 -16.43 0.69 6.01
N SER A 542 -16.95 1.48 5.08
CA SER A 542 -16.35 2.78 4.72
C SER A 542 -16.21 3.73 5.91
N LEU A 543 -17.12 3.68 6.90
CA LEU A 543 -17.02 4.51 8.11
C LEU A 543 -15.87 4.13 9.06
N GLU A 544 -15.16 3.01 8.83
CA GLU A 544 -13.84 2.75 9.41
C GLU A 544 -12.81 3.81 8.98
N MET A 545 -12.99 4.40 7.80
CA MET A 545 -12.11 5.40 7.15
C MET A 545 -12.70 6.82 7.19
N TRP A 546 -13.57 7.09 8.17
CA TRP A 546 -14.10 8.43 8.43
C TRP A 546 -13.98 8.75 9.93
N GLU A 547 -13.59 9.98 10.24
CA GLU A 547 -13.42 10.45 11.62
C GLU A 547 -14.19 11.75 11.89
N PRO A 548 -14.91 11.83 13.04
CA PRO A 548 -15.52 13.09 13.47
C PRO A 548 -14.49 14.22 13.53
N GLY A 549 -14.78 15.34 12.88
CA GLY A 549 -13.90 16.53 12.84
C GLY A 549 -12.75 16.45 11.83
N ARG A 550 -12.34 15.26 11.36
CA ARG A 550 -11.30 15.09 10.32
C ARG A 550 -11.85 14.73 8.93
N GLY A 551 -13.05 14.14 8.87
CA GLY A 551 -13.69 13.76 7.62
C GLY A 551 -13.22 12.40 7.07
N TRP A 552 -13.30 12.23 5.76
CA TRP A 552 -12.90 11.02 5.06
C TRP A 552 -11.38 10.91 4.96
N LEU A 553 -10.84 9.76 5.35
CA LEU A 553 -9.40 9.47 5.35
C LEU A 553 -8.95 8.66 4.14
N GLN A 554 -9.88 8.11 3.35
CA GLN A 554 -9.55 7.26 2.19
C GLN A 554 -10.58 7.44 1.07
N ALA A 555 -10.08 7.75 -0.13
CA ALA A 555 -10.90 8.15 -1.29
C ALA A 555 -11.89 7.07 -1.76
N HIS A 556 -11.46 5.80 -1.85
CA HIS A 556 -12.33 4.71 -2.31
C HIS A 556 -13.45 4.40 -1.31
N ALA A 557 -13.20 4.55 -0.01
CA ALA A 557 -14.18 4.35 1.04
C ALA A 557 -15.29 5.40 0.93
N GLN A 558 -14.91 6.67 0.72
CA GLN A 558 -15.85 7.75 0.43
C GLN A 558 -16.65 7.47 -0.85
N ALA A 559 -15.98 7.07 -1.93
CA ALA A 559 -16.62 6.70 -3.20
C ALA A 559 -17.65 5.57 -3.05
N ARG A 560 -17.30 4.47 -2.38
CA ARG A 560 -18.19 3.33 -2.15
C ARG A 560 -19.37 3.70 -1.26
N PHE A 561 -19.17 4.58 -0.28
CA PHE A 561 -20.24 5.13 0.55
C PHE A 561 -21.23 5.96 -0.31
N VAL A 562 -20.70 6.85 -1.16
CA VAL A 562 -21.50 7.66 -2.11
C VAL A 562 -22.33 6.76 -3.03
N LEU A 563 -21.71 5.78 -3.69
CA LEU A 563 -22.40 4.88 -4.61
C LEU A 563 -23.47 4.03 -3.89
N THR A 564 -23.20 3.62 -2.66
CA THR A 564 -24.20 2.93 -1.85
C THR A 564 -25.41 3.83 -1.58
N ARG A 565 -25.19 5.13 -1.28
CA ARG A 565 -26.28 6.09 -1.09
C ARG A 565 -27.05 6.40 -2.36
N VAL A 566 -26.40 6.44 -3.53
CA VAL A 566 -27.08 6.52 -4.84
C VAL A 566 -28.04 5.34 -5.02
N LEU A 567 -27.58 4.11 -4.73
CA LEU A 567 -28.41 2.91 -4.85
C LEU A 567 -29.53 2.85 -3.79
N MET A 568 -29.33 3.43 -2.61
CA MET A 568 -30.38 3.59 -1.61
C MET A 568 -31.46 4.58 -2.07
N GLN A 569 -31.07 5.72 -2.66
CA GLN A 569 -32.03 6.69 -3.22
C GLN A 569 -32.87 6.05 -4.36
N ALA A 570 -32.29 5.12 -5.11
CA ALA A 570 -32.97 4.35 -6.15
C ALA A 570 -33.85 3.20 -5.61
N GLY A 571 -33.85 2.94 -4.30
CA GLY A 571 -34.61 1.85 -3.67
C GLY A 571 -34.04 0.45 -3.93
N VAL A 572 -32.80 0.35 -4.42
CA VAL A 572 -32.15 -0.92 -4.80
C VAL A 572 -31.40 -1.52 -3.61
N VAL A 573 -30.92 -0.67 -2.71
CA VAL A 573 -30.22 -1.03 -1.48
C VAL A 573 -31.01 -0.55 -0.28
N LYS A 574 -31.04 -1.38 0.77
CA LYS A 574 -31.57 -0.99 2.07
C LYS A 574 -30.59 -1.33 3.17
N VAL A 575 -30.33 -0.35 4.04
CA VAL A 575 -29.54 -0.50 5.26
C VAL A 575 -30.45 -0.17 6.43
N ILE A 576 -30.63 -1.12 7.34
CA ILE A 576 -31.47 -0.93 8.53
C ILE A 576 -30.70 -1.34 9.77
N ARG A 577 -31.00 -0.69 10.90
CA ARG A 577 -30.52 -1.15 12.19
C ARG A 577 -31.25 -2.43 12.59
N SER A 578 -30.49 -3.46 12.95
CA SER A 578 -31.00 -4.75 13.41
C SER A 578 -30.64 -4.91 14.89
N GLY A 579 -31.55 -4.54 15.80
CA GLY A 579 -31.24 -4.55 17.23
C GLY A 579 -30.32 -3.41 17.69
N LYS A 580 -29.67 -3.57 18.85
CA LYS A 580 -28.87 -2.49 19.46
C LYS A 580 -27.52 -2.31 18.76
N ASP A 581 -26.83 -3.40 18.48
CA ASP A 581 -25.42 -3.39 18.11
C ASP A 581 -25.17 -4.06 16.74
N ASP A 582 -26.15 -4.07 15.82
CA ASP A 582 -26.03 -4.71 14.51
C ASP A 582 -26.81 -3.95 13.41
N LEU A 583 -26.42 -4.17 12.15
CA LEU A 583 -27.04 -3.62 10.94
C LEU A 583 -27.44 -4.76 9.99
N HIS A 584 -28.39 -4.51 9.11
CA HIS A 584 -28.70 -5.40 8.00
C HIS A 584 -28.64 -4.65 6.68
N ILE A 585 -27.81 -5.14 5.77
CA ILE A 585 -27.60 -4.63 4.42
C ILE A 585 -28.24 -5.62 3.45
N SER A 586 -29.12 -5.12 2.59
CA SER A 586 -29.78 -5.92 1.54
C SER A 586 -29.68 -5.23 0.18
N LEU A 587 -29.45 -6.04 -0.85
CA LEU A 587 -29.39 -5.64 -2.25
C LEU A 587 -30.38 -6.49 -3.05
N THR A 588 -31.38 -5.84 -3.66
CA THR A 588 -32.41 -6.53 -4.45
C THR A 588 -31.89 -6.87 -5.84
N ARG A 589 -31.60 -8.17 -6.07
CA ARG A 589 -30.97 -8.66 -7.31
C ARG A 589 -31.76 -8.28 -8.56
N GLU A 590 -33.07 -8.41 -8.52
CA GLU A 590 -33.98 -8.17 -9.65
C GLU A 590 -34.00 -6.70 -10.06
N SER A 591 -33.69 -5.79 -9.13
CA SER A 591 -33.67 -4.35 -9.36
C SER A 591 -32.37 -3.85 -9.98
N ILE A 592 -31.30 -4.67 -10.02
CA ILE A 592 -29.98 -4.26 -10.51
C ILE A 592 -30.02 -3.84 -11.98
N GLN A 593 -30.58 -4.67 -12.87
CA GLN A 593 -30.62 -4.36 -14.31
C GLN A 593 -31.56 -3.19 -14.65
N GLY A 594 -32.55 -2.92 -13.81
CA GLY A 594 -33.50 -1.81 -13.98
C GLY A 594 -33.08 -0.57 -13.20
N ALA A 595 -33.66 -0.39 -12.01
CA ALA A 595 -33.45 0.79 -11.18
C ALA A 595 -31.98 1.03 -10.82
N GLY A 596 -31.21 -0.03 -10.52
CA GLY A 596 -29.79 0.08 -10.15
C GLY A 596 -28.94 0.62 -11.30
N ARG A 597 -29.04 -0.02 -12.48
CA ARG A 597 -28.35 0.39 -13.69
C ARG A 597 -28.73 1.81 -14.10
N ASN A 598 -30.01 2.17 -14.05
CA ASN A 598 -30.48 3.51 -14.40
C ASN A 598 -29.94 4.57 -13.44
N ALA A 599 -29.93 4.30 -12.13
CA ALA A 599 -29.38 5.21 -11.14
C ALA A 599 -27.88 5.43 -11.32
N ILE A 600 -27.11 4.35 -11.50
CA ILE A 600 -25.67 4.46 -11.78
C ILE A 600 -25.43 5.16 -13.12
N SER A 601 -26.21 4.86 -14.16
CA SER A 601 -26.12 5.51 -15.46
C SER A 601 -26.33 7.02 -15.38
N HIS A 602 -27.37 7.46 -14.67
CA HIS A 602 -27.68 8.88 -14.51
C HIS A 602 -26.59 9.60 -13.69
N PHE A 603 -26.20 9.00 -12.56
CA PHE A 603 -25.15 9.54 -11.70
C PHE A 603 -23.82 9.64 -12.44
N LEU A 604 -23.45 8.60 -13.18
CA LEU A 604 -22.21 8.53 -13.95
C LEU A 604 -22.18 9.54 -15.11
N LEU A 605 -23.32 9.77 -15.78
CA LEU A 605 -23.46 10.85 -16.75
C LEU A 605 -23.18 12.20 -16.07
N GLN A 606 -23.87 12.52 -14.97
CA GLN A 606 -23.65 13.78 -14.25
C GLN A 606 -22.18 13.96 -13.87
N MET A 607 -21.59 12.90 -13.29
CA MET A 607 -20.21 12.94 -12.84
C MET A 607 -19.23 13.25 -13.98
N GLN A 608 -19.40 12.58 -15.12
CA GLN A 608 -18.56 12.77 -16.28
C GLN A 608 -18.72 14.17 -16.88
N ILE A 609 -19.94 14.68 -17.01
CA ILE A 609 -20.16 16.02 -17.58
C ILE A 609 -19.51 17.10 -16.71
N TYR A 610 -19.73 17.08 -15.39
CA TYR A 610 -19.13 18.07 -14.50
C TYR A 610 -17.60 17.97 -14.47
N LYS A 611 -17.05 16.75 -14.51
CA LYS A 611 -15.61 16.54 -14.68
C LYS A 611 -15.13 17.11 -16.00
N SER A 612 -15.81 16.84 -17.10
CA SER A 612 -15.41 17.26 -18.44
C SER A 612 -15.43 18.78 -18.63
N THR A 613 -16.45 19.45 -18.08
CA THR A 613 -16.61 20.92 -18.19
C THR A 613 -15.86 21.69 -17.11
N GLY A 614 -15.26 21.02 -16.12
CA GLY A 614 -14.64 21.68 -14.97
C GLY A 614 -15.66 22.40 -14.08
N ASP A 615 -16.90 21.93 -14.03
CA ASP A 615 -17.98 22.49 -13.21
C ASP A 615 -17.88 21.97 -11.77
N VAL A 616 -16.96 22.59 -11.02
CA VAL A 616 -16.62 22.19 -9.64
C VAL A 616 -17.80 22.42 -8.70
N GLU A 617 -18.60 23.47 -8.91
CA GLU A 617 -19.75 23.78 -8.05
C GLU A 617 -20.83 22.70 -8.18
N ALA A 618 -21.21 22.33 -9.40
CA ALA A 618 -22.17 21.25 -9.62
C ALA A 618 -21.63 19.89 -9.12
N ALA A 619 -20.35 19.61 -9.36
CA ALA A 619 -19.69 18.41 -8.86
C ALA A 619 -19.70 18.33 -7.32
N GLN A 620 -19.40 19.44 -6.64
CA GLN A 620 -19.42 19.51 -5.17
C GLN A 620 -20.83 19.31 -4.63
N ASN A 621 -21.83 19.98 -5.21
CA ASN A 621 -23.22 19.86 -4.79
C ASN A 621 -23.74 18.41 -4.92
N LEU A 622 -23.36 17.72 -6.00
CA LEU A 622 -23.72 16.32 -6.19
C LEU A 622 -22.96 15.40 -5.22
N PHE A 623 -21.63 15.47 -5.20
CA PHE A 623 -20.78 14.49 -4.53
C PHE A 623 -20.72 14.69 -3.02
N MET A 624 -20.56 15.94 -2.55
CA MET A 624 -20.40 16.21 -1.12
C MET A 624 -21.66 15.88 -0.35
N HIS A 625 -22.84 16.19 -0.90
CA HIS A 625 -24.13 15.83 -0.31
C HIS A 625 -24.27 14.31 -0.10
N LEU A 626 -23.87 13.51 -1.10
CA LEU A 626 -23.90 12.06 -0.99
C LEU A 626 -22.80 11.52 -0.08
N SER A 627 -21.67 12.21 0.07
CA SER A 627 -20.57 11.78 0.94
C SER A 627 -20.74 12.19 2.41
N GLU A 628 -21.74 13.02 2.72
CA GLU A 628 -21.96 13.52 4.07
C GLU A 628 -22.33 12.39 5.04
N VAL A 629 -21.66 12.38 6.21
CA VAL A 629 -21.91 11.42 7.28
C VAL A 629 -22.74 12.12 8.36
N VAL A 630 -24.06 12.01 8.22
CA VAL A 630 -25.07 12.52 9.16
C VAL A 630 -25.90 11.36 9.72
N GLU A 631 -26.85 11.62 10.62
CA GLU A 631 -27.76 10.57 11.10
C GLU A 631 -28.55 9.92 9.93
N PRO A 632 -28.75 8.58 9.94
CA PRO A 632 -28.40 7.64 11.00
C PRO A 632 -26.95 7.11 10.96
N TRP A 633 -26.14 7.50 9.98
CA TRP A 633 -24.77 6.97 9.79
C TRP A 633 -23.81 7.35 10.91
N LEU A 634 -23.96 8.55 11.47
CA LEU A 634 -23.20 8.98 12.65
C LEU A 634 -23.42 8.02 13.82
N SER A 635 -24.68 7.75 14.16
CA SER A 635 -25.00 6.77 15.20
C SER A 635 -24.65 5.34 14.80
N TRP A 636 -24.62 4.97 13.52
CA TRP A 636 -24.21 3.61 13.10
C TRP A 636 -22.70 3.37 13.07
N ARG A 637 -21.88 4.42 13.06
CA ARG A 637 -20.42 4.29 13.00
C ARG A 637 -19.84 3.40 14.10
N HIS A 638 -20.33 3.53 15.35
CA HIS A 638 -19.81 2.71 16.45
C HIS A 638 -20.14 1.22 16.26
N ILE A 639 -21.27 0.89 15.62
CA ILE A 639 -21.64 -0.49 15.28
C ILE A 639 -20.66 -1.06 14.24
N ILE A 640 -20.33 -0.28 13.21
CA ILE A 640 -19.36 -0.67 12.18
C ILE A 640 -17.96 -0.88 12.79
N LEU A 641 -17.51 0.06 13.63
CA LEU A 641 -16.22 -0.06 14.30
C LEU A 641 -16.13 -1.26 15.24
N ALA A 642 -17.22 -1.62 15.91
CA ALA A 642 -17.27 -2.82 16.76
C ALA A 642 -17.11 -4.13 15.95
N HIS A 643 -17.42 -4.10 14.65
CA HIS A 643 -17.25 -5.22 13.73
C HIS A 643 -15.97 -5.14 12.88
N LYS A 644 -15.11 -4.14 13.13
CA LYS A 644 -13.83 -4.00 12.42
C LYS A 644 -12.96 -5.22 12.71
N GLN A 645 -12.54 -5.88 11.64
CA GLN A 645 -11.68 -7.05 11.73
C GLN A 645 -10.19 -6.67 11.64
N PRO A 646 -9.29 -7.45 12.29
CA PRO A 646 -7.86 -7.33 12.05
C PRO A 646 -7.55 -7.61 10.57
N ARG A 647 -6.52 -6.94 10.04
CA ARG A 647 -6.01 -7.21 8.69
C ARG A 647 -5.27 -8.53 8.67
N ASN A 648 -5.37 -9.30 7.59
CA ASN A 648 -4.62 -10.53 7.40
C ASN A 648 -3.10 -10.25 7.40
N MET A 649 -2.36 -11.10 8.10
CA MET A 649 -0.92 -11.22 7.94
C MET A 649 -0.64 -12.13 6.74
N LEU A 650 0.16 -11.64 5.80
CA LEU A 650 0.43 -12.36 4.56
C LEU A 650 1.77 -13.09 4.66
N ILE A 651 1.75 -14.42 4.53
CA ILE A 651 2.96 -15.23 4.42
C ILE A 651 3.41 -15.23 2.97
N GLN A 652 4.61 -14.74 2.74
CA GLN A 652 5.23 -14.78 1.43
C GLN A 652 6.10 -16.04 1.29
N PRO A 653 6.11 -16.70 0.13
CA PRO A 653 6.98 -17.84 -0.10
C PRO A 653 8.46 -17.43 -0.03
N ASN A 654 9.33 -18.43 0.01
CA ASN A 654 10.75 -18.26 -0.25
C ASN A 654 11.11 -18.92 -1.57
N ILE A 655 12.08 -18.33 -2.27
CA ILE A 655 12.74 -18.99 -3.39
C ILE A 655 14.07 -19.54 -2.87
N VAL A 656 14.29 -20.84 -3.00
CA VAL A 656 15.47 -21.52 -2.46
C VAL A 656 16.26 -22.16 -3.59
N GLN A 657 17.58 -22.02 -3.55
CA GLN A 657 18.47 -22.68 -4.48
C GLN A 657 18.88 -24.05 -3.92
N MET A 658 18.61 -25.12 -4.68
CA MET A 658 18.97 -26.50 -4.33
C MET A 658 19.56 -27.20 -5.56
N HIS A 659 20.81 -27.68 -5.45
CA HIS A 659 21.50 -28.44 -6.51
C HIS A 659 21.49 -27.73 -7.90
N GLY A 660 21.64 -26.40 -7.92
CA GLY A 660 21.60 -25.62 -9.17
C GLY A 660 20.19 -25.32 -9.70
N ASN A 661 19.15 -25.87 -9.10
CA ASN A 661 17.75 -25.53 -9.38
C ASN A 661 17.22 -24.52 -8.37
N VAL A 662 16.19 -23.78 -8.79
CA VAL A 662 15.50 -22.80 -7.97
C VAL A 662 14.07 -23.30 -7.74
N ILE A 663 13.71 -23.53 -6.48
CA ILE A 663 12.41 -24.05 -6.07
C ILE A 663 11.63 -23.02 -5.25
N LEU A 664 10.30 -23.06 -5.40
CA LEU A 664 9.38 -22.29 -4.56
C LEU A 664 9.12 -23.07 -3.28
N ARG A 665 9.32 -22.43 -2.14
CA ARG A 665 8.99 -22.97 -0.83
C ARG A 665 7.82 -22.20 -0.24
N THR A 666 6.73 -22.90 0.00
CA THR A 666 5.52 -22.38 0.63
C THR A 666 5.46 -22.82 2.09
N TYR A 667 4.62 -22.11 2.86
CA TYR A 667 4.49 -22.29 4.30
C TYR A 667 3.01 -22.41 4.66
N GLU A 668 2.73 -23.16 5.72
CA GLU A 668 1.39 -23.30 6.27
C GLU A 668 0.80 -21.94 6.66
N SER A 669 -0.49 -21.71 6.40
CA SER A 669 -1.22 -20.49 6.80
C SER A 669 -1.51 -20.47 8.30
N SER A 670 -0.45 -20.40 9.09
CA SER A 670 -0.44 -20.34 10.56
C SER A 670 0.58 -19.31 11.04
N ILE A 671 0.48 -18.87 12.29
CA ILE A 671 1.46 -17.93 12.88
C ILE A 671 2.86 -18.56 12.89
N GLU A 672 2.96 -19.85 13.22
CA GLU A 672 4.20 -20.62 13.19
C GLU A 672 4.75 -20.73 11.77
N GLY A 673 3.89 -20.99 10.77
CA GLY A 673 4.28 -21.02 9.37
C GLY A 673 4.82 -19.66 8.88
N LEU A 674 4.22 -18.56 9.36
CA LEU A 674 4.72 -17.21 9.08
C LEU A 674 6.10 -16.99 9.69
N VAL A 675 6.26 -17.27 10.98
CA VAL A 675 7.56 -17.15 11.66
C VAL A 675 8.62 -18.03 10.98
N HIS A 676 8.27 -19.26 10.62
CA HIS A 676 9.14 -20.18 9.86
C HIS A 676 9.57 -19.58 8.52
N SER A 677 8.65 -18.95 7.79
CA SER A 677 8.97 -18.31 6.50
C SER A 677 10.04 -17.24 6.62
N TRP A 678 10.08 -16.52 7.75
CA TRP A 678 11.07 -15.48 8.01
C TRP A 678 12.42 -16.04 8.45
N ILE A 679 12.42 -17.08 9.30
CA ILE A 679 13.66 -17.75 9.72
C ILE A 679 14.44 -18.27 8.51
N GLU A 680 13.75 -18.87 7.54
CA GLU A 680 14.39 -19.41 6.34
C GLU A 680 14.66 -18.38 5.24
N ARG A 681 14.22 -17.14 5.42
CA ARG A 681 14.31 -16.08 4.40
C ARG A 681 15.76 -15.64 4.18
N PHE A 682 16.58 -15.72 5.22
CA PHE A 682 17.98 -15.33 5.22
C PHE A 682 18.84 -16.54 5.58
N THR A 683 19.59 -17.07 4.61
CA THR A 683 20.47 -18.24 4.82
C THR A 683 21.63 -17.94 5.79
N GLU A 684 22.14 -16.70 5.76
CA GLU A 684 23.23 -16.23 6.63
C GLU A 684 22.85 -14.88 7.28
N PRO A 685 22.08 -14.90 8.39
CA PRO A 685 21.51 -13.67 8.93
C PRO A 685 22.46 -12.85 9.83
N GLU A 686 23.54 -13.43 10.37
CA GLU A 686 24.43 -12.73 11.33
C GLU A 686 25.05 -11.43 10.79
N PRO A 687 25.52 -11.34 9.53
CA PRO A 687 25.97 -10.08 8.95
C PRO A 687 24.86 -9.01 8.88
N LEU A 688 23.61 -9.42 8.67
CA LEU A 688 22.46 -8.52 8.65
C LEU A 688 22.13 -8.03 10.07
N TYR A 689 22.16 -8.92 11.06
CA TYR A 689 21.98 -8.54 12.47
C TYR A 689 23.01 -7.52 12.91
N SER A 690 24.27 -7.75 12.56
CA SER A 690 25.38 -6.87 12.92
C SER A 690 25.19 -5.49 12.29
N ALA A 691 24.83 -5.43 11.01
CA ALA A 691 24.53 -4.18 10.31
C ALA A 691 23.36 -3.42 10.96
N ILE A 692 22.24 -4.09 11.24
CA ILE A 692 21.05 -3.46 11.86
C ILE A 692 21.37 -2.92 13.26
N ILE A 693 22.02 -3.72 14.12
CA ILE A 693 22.36 -3.31 15.48
C ILE A 693 23.38 -2.16 15.46
N GLN A 694 24.38 -2.20 14.58
CA GLN A 694 25.36 -1.12 14.46
C GLN A 694 24.70 0.19 14.06
N LEU A 695 23.88 0.17 13.00
CA LEU A 695 23.17 1.36 12.50
C LEU A 695 22.21 1.92 13.57
N ALA A 696 21.39 1.05 14.18
CA ALA A 696 20.44 1.47 15.21
C ALA A 696 21.12 2.05 16.46
N ARG A 697 22.27 1.48 16.88
CA ARG A 697 23.03 2.00 18.02
C ARG A 697 23.70 3.35 17.72
N ALA A 698 24.22 3.52 16.50
CA ALA A 698 24.85 4.77 16.10
C ALA A 698 23.86 5.94 16.21
N ASP A 699 22.60 5.72 15.84
CA ASP A 699 21.58 6.77 15.81
C ASP A 699 20.78 6.92 17.10
N LEU A 700 20.92 6.01 18.06
CA LEU A 700 20.05 5.95 19.24
C LEU A 700 20.01 7.26 20.02
N HIS A 701 21.15 7.97 20.09
CA HIS A 701 21.30 9.25 20.80
C HIS A 701 20.47 10.41 20.18
N HIS A 702 20.02 10.28 18.93
CA HIS A 702 19.12 11.25 18.29
C HIS A 702 17.65 11.09 18.74
N PHE A 703 17.34 10.04 19.52
CA PHE A 703 16.00 9.64 19.92
C PHE A 703 15.86 9.40 21.43
N THR A 704 16.77 9.97 22.23
CA THR A 704 16.82 9.86 23.69
C THR A 704 16.61 11.19 24.37
#